data_AF-A0A9P6IFJ4-F1
#
_entry.id   AF-A0A9P6IFJ4-F1
#
_cell.length_a   1.000
_cell.length_b   1.000
_cell.length_c   1.000
_cell.angle_alpha   90.00
_cell.angle_beta   90.00
_cell.angle_gamma   90.00
#
_symmetry.space_group_name_H-M   'P 1'
#
loop_
_entity.id
_entity.type
_entity.pdbx_description
1 polymer ?
#
loop_
_entity_poly.entity_id
_entity_poly.type
_entity_poly.pdbx_seq_one_letter_code
_entity_poly.pdbx_strand_id
1 'polypeptide(L)'
;MVRSTTYTALAAATLFSQLSSAAITACPNEEVVWITPIGVKYTVCPGSDFQYGGNSLQLVKDVNTTKECVQICDTDARCYRAVYDKKDKLCHVKDNKNEMNWATDDRFDSIRMTNDMPEGTFIATCPFDEEPYKVPNTNAEYRVCLNTDYTGNSAKQVKDVTTIQACAELCSNTQGCNKSVFDHINNVCHIKGAEPDNSLFWVQNKQFTTIHVPDAYQPAVEGKWGDLIRLPVIPVAAYIVPAYPQPDRLLFFSSWGKDAFGGASGKTQYGDYNFATGEISNRTVTNTHHDMFCPGLSQLEDGRIIVQGGSDAEAVSIYDPATNEFTRGPDMKIARGYQTSATLSNGKVFTIGGAYSGPREGKNGEIYDPVANEWTLLNGADVKPILTTDHEGIWREDNHAWLFGWKNGSVFQAGPGKDQHWFGTDGEGSIMKAATRDDDDAMCGIWVMYDAIAGKILSAGGSPDYTNSDANKHAHITTIGDPNTPSEVERVADMSFQRGFANAVVLPDGQVLVTGGQRKSLVFTNTDGILIPELFNPETKEWKQMAPMAVPRNYHSVSILMPDATVFTGGGGLCYIQTIGASSDNCDKTVDHADGEIFQPPYLFNADGTLAARPVISAIGTDAVKAGGTITFTVEGLEGQGKVTLIRIGTVTHSVNSDQRRIPLDDVQVNGQEYSAKLPEDYGILLPGFYYLFVSTPAGTPSIAKTVHVVL
;
A
#
# COMPACT_ATOMS: atom_id res chain seq x y z
N MET A 1 60.07 11.95 68.45
CA MET A 1 61.04 11.01 69.04
C MET A 1 61.33 9.91 68.03
N VAL A 2 62.63 9.69 67.76
CA VAL A 2 63.26 8.47 67.26
C VAL A 2 63.02 8.00 65.80
N ARG A 3 64.17 7.93 65.11
CA ARG A 3 64.60 7.24 63.87
C ARG A 3 63.94 5.89 63.55
N SER A 4 63.85 5.52 62.26
CA SER A 4 64.66 4.45 61.63
C SER A 4 64.22 4.17 60.17
N THR A 5 65.14 3.55 59.43
CA THR A 5 65.39 3.44 57.99
C THR A 5 64.79 2.19 57.30
N THR A 6 64.60 2.31 55.96
CA THR A 6 64.72 1.29 54.85
C THR A 6 63.68 0.15 54.78
N TYR A 7 63.14 -0.30 53.63
CA TYR A 7 63.70 -0.60 52.30
C TYR A 7 62.66 -0.50 51.16
N THR A 8 63.17 -0.24 49.95
CA THR A 8 62.52 -0.26 48.62
C THR A 8 62.17 -1.66 48.11
N ALA A 9 61.07 -1.77 47.35
CA ALA A 9 60.91 -2.74 46.27
C ALA A 9 60.12 -2.11 45.11
N LEU A 10 60.78 -1.95 43.96
CA LEU A 10 60.15 -1.59 42.68
C LEU A 10 59.46 -2.83 42.10
N ALA A 11 58.17 -2.72 41.76
CA ALA A 11 57.51 -3.61 40.81
C ALA A 11 57.05 -2.76 39.62
N ALA A 12 57.65 -2.98 38.45
CA ALA A 12 57.24 -2.37 37.20
C ALA A 12 55.96 -3.07 36.72
N ALA A 13 54.84 -2.34 36.74
CA ALA A 13 53.62 -2.74 36.06
C ALA A 13 53.67 -2.21 34.63
N THR A 14 53.79 -3.12 33.66
CA THR A 14 53.58 -2.83 32.23
C THR A 14 52.09 -2.56 32.00
N LEU A 15 51.73 -1.29 31.78
CA LEU A 15 50.44 -0.93 31.20
C LEU A 15 50.44 -1.37 29.72
N PHE A 16 49.64 -2.38 29.38
CA PHE A 16 49.19 -2.56 28.00
C PHE A 16 48.11 -1.50 27.73
N SER A 17 48.47 -0.45 27.01
CA SER A 17 47.50 0.45 26.38
C SER A 17 46.87 -0.28 25.19
N GLN A 18 45.66 -0.84 25.36
CA GLN A 18 44.81 -1.16 24.22
C GLN A 18 44.30 0.17 23.63
N LEU A 19 44.88 0.57 22.51
CA LEU A 19 44.31 1.59 21.64
C LEU A 19 42.98 1.04 21.09
N SER A 20 41.85 1.48 21.61
CA SER A 20 40.56 1.25 20.95
C SER A 20 40.49 2.14 19.72
N SER A 21 40.52 1.55 18.52
CA SER A 21 40.16 2.27 17.29
C SER A 21 38.71 2.72 17.38
N ALA A 22 38.45 3.97 17.02
CA ALA A 22 37.10 4.52 16.99
C ALA A 22 36.25 3.75 15.95
N ALA A 23 34.98 3.50 16.29
CA ALA A 23 34.05 2.90 15.34
C ALA A 23 33.83 3.85 14.15
N ILE A 24 33.80 3.29 12.94
CA ILE A 24 33.55 4.02 11.70
C ILE A 24 32.13 3.78 11.20
N THR A 25 31.58 4.77 10.51
CA THR A 25 30.25 4.70 9.87
C THR A 25 30.32 4.68 8.34
N ALA A 26 31.52 4.84 7.77
CA ALA A 26 31.80 4.79 6.34
C ALA A 26 33.16 4.12 6.10
N CYS A 27 33.35 3.51 4.93
CA CYS A 27 34.60 2.83 4.60
C CYS A 27 35.75 3.84 4.52
N PRO A 28 36.93 3.55 5.11
CA PRO A 28 38.11 4.43 5.00
C PRO A 28 38.66 4.51 3.58
N ASN A 29 38.36 3.52 2.73
CA ASN A 29 38.83 3.40 1.36
C ASN A 29 37.63 3.29 0.40
N GLU A 30 37.89 3.38 -0.91
CA GLU A 30 36.86 3.13 -1.91
C GLU A 30 36.32 1.70 -1.78
N GLU A 31 35.00 1.59 -1.65
CA GLU A 31 34.33 0.29 -1.56
C GLU A 31 34.33 -0.40 -2.93
N VAL A 32 34.57 -1.70 -2.94
CA VAL A 32 34.54 -2.51 -4.16
C VAL A 32 33.31 -3.41 -4.10
N VAL A 33 32.43 -3.30 -5.09
CA VAL A 33 31.23 -4.14 -5.21
C VAL A 33 31.49 -5.33 -6.11
N TRP A 34 31.08 -6.50 -5.63
CA TRP A 34 31.33 -7.79 -6.24
C TRP A 34 30.01 -8.48 -6.50
N ILE A 35 29.74 -8.84 -7.74
CA ILE A 35 28.50 -9.47 -8.16
C ILE A 35 28.81 -10.92 -8.52
N THR A 36 28.10 -11.86 -7.88
CA THR A 36 28.23 -13.29 -8.18
C THR A 36 27.57 -13.62 -9.52
N PRO A 37 27.82 -14.79 -10.13
CA PRO A 37 27.21 -15.16 -11.40
C PRO A 37 25.67 -15.14 -11.40
N ILE A 38 25.05 -15.33 -10.22
CA ILE A 38 23.60 -15.34 -10.03
C ILE A 38 23.04 -13.98 -9.56
N GLY A 39 23.88 -12.93 -9.46
CA GLY A 39 23.45 -11.57 -9.15
C GLY A 39 23.56 -11.12 -7.69
N VAL A 40 24.01 -11.97 -6.75
CA VAL A 40 24.21 -11.59 -5.33
C VAL A 40 25.35 -10.56 -5.25
N LYS A 41 25.15 -9.48 -4.48
CA LYS A 41 26.12 -8.40 -4.32
C LYS A 41 26.80 -8.45 -2.95
N TYR A 42 28.13 -8.38 -2.97
CA TYR A 42 28.95 -8.18 -1.78
C TYR A 42 29.76 -6.90 -1.92
N THR A 43 29.68 -6.04 -0.90
CA THR A 43 30.51 -4.85 -0.79
C THR A 43 31.69 -5.13 0.10
N VAL A 44 32.88 -4.94 -0.46
CA VAL A 44 34.16 -5.07 0.23
C VAL A 44 34.63 -3.67 0.62
N CYS A 45 35.00 -3.52 1.88
CA CYS A 45 35.68 -2.32 2.37
C CYS A 45 37.13 -2.65 2.75
N PRO A 46 38.10 -2.26 1.90
CA PRO A 46 39.50 -2.52 2.18
C PRO A 46 40.00 -1.78 3.43
N GLY A 47 40.85 -2.44 4.22
CA GLY A 47 41.45 -1.83 5.41
C GLY A 47 40.47 -1.61 6.56
N SER A 48 39.55 -2.55 6.76
CA SER A 48 38.55 -2.49 7.82
C SER A 48 38.26 -3.86 8.43
N ASP A 49 37.81 -3.86 9.68
CA ASP A 49 37.41 -5.05 10.44
C ASP A 49 36.10 -4.78 11.21
N PHE A 50 35.46 -5.87 11.62
CA PHE A 50 34.38 -5.89 12.60
C PHE A 50 34.94 -6.24 13.99
N GLN A 51 35.29 -5.21 14.77
CA GLN A 51 35.83 -5.34 16.12
C GLN A 51 34.73 -5.55 17.19
N TYR A 52 35.14 -6.07 18.35
CA TYR A 52 34.32 -6.15 19.59
C TYR A 52 33.05 -7.03 19.61
N GLY A 53 32.95 -8.15 18.86
CA GLY A 53 31.84 -9.07 19.16
C GLY A 53 31.49 -10.19 18.18
N GLY A 54 32.05 -10.22 16.98
CA GLY A 54 31.71 -11.27 16.02
C GLY A 54 32.48 -12.57 16.24
N ASN A 55 31.84 -13.58 16.84
CA ASN A 55 32.36 -14.95 16.74
C ASN A 55 32.48 -15.32 15.25
N SER A 56 33.57 -16.00 14.88
CA SER A 56 33.66 -16.60 13.56
C SER A 56 32.83 -17.89 13.56
N LEU A 57 31.75 -17.94 12.80
CA LEU A 57 30.99 -19.18 12.55
C LEU A 57 31.88 -20.22 11.88
N GLN A 58 32.77 -19.75 11.02
CA GLN A 58 33.75 -20.55 10.32
C GLN A 58 35.03 -19.74 10.11
N LEU A 59 36.16 -20.44 10.25
CA LEU A 59 37.47 -19.91 9.93
C LEU A 59 38.08 -20.78 8.83
N VAL A 60 38.25 -20.20 7.64
CA VAL A 60 38.86 -20.89 6.49
C VAL A 60 40.31 -20.42 6.34
N LYS A 61 41.23 -21.37 6.23
CA LYS A 61 42.66 -21.11 6.05
C LYS A 61 43.04 -21.13 4.57
N ASP A 62 44.25 -20.68 4.28
CA ASP A 62 44.86 -20.71 2.94
C ASP A 62 44.10 -19.88 1.90
N VAL A 63 43.42 -18.82 2.35
CA VAL A 63 42.67 -17.88 1.52
C VAL A 63 43.62 -16.77 1.04
N ASN A 64 43.88 -16.71 -0.25
CA ASN A 64 44.92 -15.85 -0.81
C ASN A 64 44.44 -14.45 -1.18
N THR A 65 43.12 -14.25 -1.29
CA THR A 65 42.56 -12.97 -1.71
C THR A 65 41.23 -12.69 -1.03
N THR A 66 40.86 -11.41 -0.97
CA THR A 66 39.52 -10.98 -0.54
C THR A 66 38.44 -11.59 -1.44
N LYS A 67 38.75 -11.87 -2.72
CA LYS A 67 37.90 -12.61 -3.68
C LYS A 67 37.43 -13.94 -3.13
N GLU A 68 38.41 -14.74 -2.72
CA GLU A 68 38.17 -16.09 -2.26
C GLU A 68 37.36 -16.05 -0.96
N CYS A 69 37.59 -15.06 -0.09
CA CYS A 69 36.78 -14.88 1.12
C CYS A 69 35.33 -14.47 0.81
N VAL A 70 35.09 -13.62 -0.21
CA VAL A 70 33.74 -13.32 -0.71
C VAL A 70 33.07 -14.60 -1.21
N GLN A 71 33.77 -15.43 -1.99
CA GLN A 71 33.23 -16.70 -2.49
C GLN A 71 32.91 -17.69 -1.36
N ILE A 72 33.77 -17.77 -0.34
CA ILE A 72 33.52 -18.57 0.86
C ILE A 72 32.25 -18.09 1.56
N CYS A 73 32.10 -16.77 1.74
CA CYS A 73 30.89 -16.20 2.31
C CYS A 73 29.66 -16.52 1.47
N ASP A 74 29.75 -16.43 0.15
CA ASP A 74 28.65 -16.74 -0.76
C ASP A 74 28.17 -18.19 -0.65
N THR A 75 29.11 -19.14 -0.56
CA THR A 75 28.79 -20.56 -0.38
C THR A 75 28.21 -20.92 0.99
N ASP A 76 28.40 -20.07 2.01
CA ASP A 76 27.81 -20.27 3.34
C ASP A 76 26.51 -19.47 3.47
N ALA A 77 25.38 -20.19 3.51
CA ALA A 77 24.03 -19.62 3.68
C ALA A 77 23.87 -18.80 4.98
N ARG A 78 24.77 -18.96 5.95
CA ARG A 78 24.79 -18.20 7.22
C ARG A 78 25.59 -16.89 7.12
N CYS A 79 26.38 -16.72 6.06
CA CYS A 79 27.31 -15.61 5.95
C CYS A 79 26.66 -14.38 5.31
N TYR A 80 26.45 -13.35 6.12
CA TYR A 80 26.04 -12.02 5.66
C TYR A 80 27.19 -11.02 5.81
N ARG A 81 28.17 -11.35 6.65
CA ARG A 81 29.39 -10.58 6.90
C ARG A 81 30.58 -11.53 7.00
N ALA A 82 31.69 -11.13 6.41
CA ALA A 82 32.96 -11.82 6.54
C ALA A 82 34.10 -10.82 6.71
N VAL A 83 35.25 -11.30 7.18
CA VAL A 83 36.48 -10.52 7.26
C VAL A 83 37.62 -11.33 6.67
N TYR A 84 38.31 -10.76 5.70
CA TYR A 84 39.53 -11.33 5.17
C TYR A 84 40.74 -10.82 5.94
N ASP A 85 41.53 -11.72 6.51
CA ASP A 85 42.81 -11.42 7.15
C ASP A 85 43.94 -11.57 6.13
N LYS A 86 44.45 -10.44 5.64
CA LYS A 86 45.51 -10.39 4.62
C LYS A 86 46.83 -10.96 5.12
N LYS A 87 47.09 -10.87 6.43
CA LYS A 87 48.35 -11.29 7.03
C LYS A 87 48.40 -12.80 7.21
N ASP A 88 47.37 -13.35 7.85
CA ASP A 88 47.35 -14.77 8.20
C ASP A 88 46.66 -15.62 7.12
N LYS A 89 46.17 -14.98 6.04
CA LYS A 89 45.49 -15.62 4.89
C LYS A 89 44.26 -16.42 5.33
N LEU A 90 43.44 -15.78 6.17
CA LEU A 90 42.25 -16.39 6.77
C LEU A 90 40.99 -15.68 6.27
N CYS A 91 39.92 -16.44 6.08
CA CYS A 91 38.58 -15.89 5.95
C CYS A 91 37.77 -16.19 7.21
N HIS A 92 37.35 -15.13 7.89
CA HIS A 92 36.47 -15.20 9.05
C HIS A 92 35.03 -14.99 8.59
N VAL A 93 34.25 -16.05 8.50
CA VAL A 93 32.80 -15.95 8.32
C VAL A 93 32.21 -15.54 9.66
N LYS A 94 31.62 -14.35 9.75
CA LYS A 94 31.17 -13.78 11.03
C LYS A 94 29.73 -14.22 11.33
N ASP A 95 29.45 -14.42 12.60
CA ASP A 95 28.07 -14.54 13.11
C ASP A 95 27.38 -13.17 13.06
N ASN A 96 26.07 -13.17 12.81
CA ASN A 96 25.25 -11.95 12.75
C ASN A 96 24.41 -11.75 14.00
N LYS A 97 24.51 -12.65 15.00
CA LYS A 97 23.77 -12.54 16.27
C LYS A 97 24.26 -11.44 17.19
N ASN A 98 25.51 -11.00 17.03
CA ASN A 98 26.11 -9.98 17.89
C ASN A 98 26.29 -8.68 17.10
N GLU A 99 26.01 -7.56 17.76
CA GLU A 99 26.45 -6.26 17.26
C GLU A 99 27.97 -6.25 17.11
N MET A 100 28.42 -5.73 15.98
CA MET A 100 29.84 -5.65 15.63
C MET A 100 30.17 -4.20 15.28
N ASN A 101 31.17 -3.65 15.94
CA ASN A 101 31.65 -2.31 15.64
C ASN A 101 32.55 -2.37 14.42
N TRP A 102 32.18 -1.65 13.38
CA TRP A 102 33.05 -1.48 12.23
C TRP A 102 34.20 -0.55 12.58
N ALA A 103 35.43 -0.91 12.24
CA ALA A 103 36.64 -0.14 12.58
C ALA A 103 37.64 -0.18 11.44
N THR A 104 38.50 0.84 11.35
CA THR A 104 39.64 0.85 10.43
C THR A 104 40.71 -0.11 10.91
N ASP A 105 41.16 -1.01 10.05
CA ASP A 105 42.30 -1.88 10.29
C ASP A 105 42.90 -2.38 8.97
N ASP A 106 44.08 -1.86 8.61
CA ASP A 106 44.75 -2.20 7.35
C ASP A 106 45.15 -3.67 7.20
N ARG A 107 45.11 -4.46 8.28
CA ARG A 107 45.33 -5.91 8.20
C ARG A 107 44.16 -6.64 7.56
N PHE A 108 42.95 -6.10 7.68
CA PHE A 108 41.73 -6.78 7.32
C PHE A 108 41.00 -6.09 6.17
N ASP A 109 40.13 -6.84 5.49
CA ASP A 109 39.10 -6.29 4.63
C ASP A 109 37.75 -6.82 5.09
N SER A 110 36.80 -5.94 5.40
CA SER A 110 35.44 -6.35 5.75
C SER A 110 34.60 -6.56 4.50
N ILE A 111 33.74 -7.58 4.55
CA ILE A 111 32.86 -8.00 3.47
C ILE A 111 31.45 -8.00 4.03
N ARG A 112 30.52 -7.39 3.31
CA ARG A 112 29.09 -7.35 3.66
C ARG A 112 28.28 -7.76 2.44
N MET A 113 27.27 -8.59 2.64
CA MET A 113 26.24 -8.79 1.64
C MET A 113 25.40 -7.51 1.55
N THR A 114 25.25 -6.98 0.33
CA THR A 114 24.62 -5.69 0.04
C THR A 114 23.80 -5.82 -1.24
N ASN A 115 22.93 -6.84 -1.28
CA ASN A 115 21.93 -6.96 -2.34
C ASN A 115 21.10 -5.68 -2.40
N ASP A 116 20.54 -5.40 -3.58
CA ASP A 116 19.71 -4.20 -3.78
C ASP A 116 18.49 -4.18 -2.84
N MET A 117 18.04 -5.36 -2.41
CA MET A 117 17.01 -5.55 -1.39
C MET A 117 17.59 -6.19 -0.12
N PRO A 118 17.25 -5.66 1.07
CA PRO A 118 17.59 -6.29 2.34
C PRO A 118 16.99 -7.70 2.50
N GLU A 119 17.55 -8.48 3.41
CA GLU A 119 16.98 -9.77 3.80
C GLU A 119 15.63 -9.60 4.50
N GLY A 120 14.72 -10.54 4.27
CA GLY A 120 13.33 -10.48 4.72
C GLY A 120 12.43 -9.58 3.86
N THR A 121 12.97 -8.90 2.85
CA THR A 121 12.18 -8.08 1.93
C THR A 121 11.25 -8.96 1.09
N PHE A 122 9.98 -8.59 1.01
CA PHE A 122 9.00 -9.26 0.15
C PHE A 122 9.34 -9.06 -1.32
N ILE A 123 9.11 -10.06 -2.16
CA ILE A 123 9.43 -10.04 -3.59
C ILE A 123 8.23 -10.54 -4.42
N ALA A 124 8.06 -10.00 -5.63
CA ALA A 124 7.07 -10.48 -6.60
C ALA A 124 7.70 -11.36 -7.69
N THR A 125 8.98 -11.13 -7.97
CA THR A 125 9.78 -11.91 -8.93
C THR A 125 11.07 -12.41 -8.27
N CYS A 126 11.67 -13.45 -8.82
CA CYS A 126 12.96 -13.91 -8.31
C CYS A 126 14.01 -12.81 -8.52
N PRO A 127 14.69 -12.34 -7.46
CA PRO A 127 15.71 -11.29 -7.59
C PRO A 127 17.01 -11.77 -8.24
N PHE A 128 17.12 -13.08 -8.49
CA PHE A 128 18.26 -13.77 -9.07
C PHE A 128 17.81 -14.58 -10.30
N ASP A 129 18.77 -15.08 -11.07
CA ASP A 129 18.45 -15.95 -12.21
C ASP A 129 17.70 -17.19 -11.73
N GLU A 130 16.50 -17.39 -12.28
CA GLU A 130 15.61 -18.49 -11.92
C GLU A 130 15.86 -19.69 -12.82
N GLU A 131 16.18 -20.84 -12.23
CA GLU A 131 16.59 -22.03 -12.97
C GLU A 131 15.39 -22.99 -13.18
N PRO A 132 15.11 -23.42 -14.41
CA PRO A 132 14.12 -24.47 -14.64
C PRO A 132 14.66 -25.81 -14.15
N TYR A 133 13.85 -26.56 -13.40
CA TYR A 133 14.18 -27.91 -12.94
C TYR A 133 13.09 -28.91 -13.29
N LYS A 134 13.45 -29.96 -14.03
CA LYS A 134 12.55 -31.07 -14.35
C LYS A 134 12.91 -32.27 -13.48
N VAL A 135 11.97 -32.76 -12.68
CA VAL A 135 12.19 -33.94 -11.84
C VAL A 135 12.37 -35.18 -12.75
N PRO A 136 13.49 -35.93 -12.61
CA PRO A 136 13.76 -37.09 -13.46
C PRO A 136 12.62 -38.11 -13.48
N ASN A 137 12.30 -38.64 -14.67
CA ASN A 137 11.24 -39.63 -14.89
C ASN A 137 9.82 -39.16 -14.55
N THR A 138 9.60 -37.84 -14.42
CA THR A 138 8.27 -37.25 -14.26
C THR A 138 8.03 -36.15 -15.30
N ASN A 139 6.78 -35.69 -15.41
CA ASN A 139 6.43 -34.48 -16.16
C ASN A 139 6.40 -33.23 -15.27
N ALA A 140 6.87 -33.32 -14.03
CA ALA A 140 6.87 -32.19 -13.11
C ALA A 140 8.04 -31.25 -13.44
N GLU A 141 7.70 -30.02 -13.80
CA GLU A 141 8.63 -28.94 -14.08
C GLU A 141 8.42 -27.82 -13.06
N TYR A 142 9.53 -27.39 -12.46
CA TYR A 142 9.58 -26.37 -11.44
C TYR A 142 10.48 -25.23 -11.88
N ARG A 143 10.34 -24.12 -11.18
CA ARG A 143 11.29 -23.02 -11.13
C ARG A 143 11.98 -23.04 -9.76
N VAL A 144 13.27 -22.78 -9.77
CA VAL A 144 14.10 -22.73 -8.57
C VAL A 144 14.65 -21.32 -8.45
N CYS A 145 14.26 -20.64 -7.37
CA CYS A 145 14.78 -19.32 -7.04
C CYS A 145 15.64 -19.41 -5.78
N LEU A 146 16.93 -19.18 -5.96
CA LEU A 146 17.91 -19.22 -4.86
C LEU A 146 17.71 -18.05 -3.89
N ASN A 147 18.19 -18.20 -2.66
CA ASN A 147 18.21 -17.15 -1.63
C ASN A 147 16.83 -16.50 -1.39
N THR A 148 15.78 -17.33 -1.35
CA THR A 148 14.40 -16.90 -1.10
C THR A 148 13.64 -17.92 -0.27
N ASP A 149 12.61 -17.46 0.45
CA ASP A 149 11.70 -18.27 1.26
C ASP A 149 10.24 -17.96 0.92
N TYR A 150 9.38 -18.98 0.99
CA TYR A 150 7.93 -18.80 1.09
C TYR A 150 7.54 -18.90 2.56
N THR A 151 7.31 -17.76 3.19
CA THR A 151 6.80 -17.69 4.57
C THR A 151 5.33 -18.14 4.63
N GLY A 152 4.87 -18.52 5.82
CA GLY A 152 3.53 -19.07 6.04
C GLY A 152 3.51 -20.59 6.32
N ASN A 153 2.32 -21.15 6.45
CA ASN A 153 2.14 -22.53 6.94
C ASN A 153 2.78 -23.57 6.01
N SER A 154 3.41 -24.58 6.61
CA SER A 154 3.88 -25.77 5.89
C SER A 154 2.90 -26.92 6.10
N ALA A 155 2.38 -27.50 5.03
CA ALA A 155 1.57 -28.71 5.09
C ALA A 155 2.40 -29.92 5.58
N LYS A 156 3.69 -29.95 5.25
CA LYS A 156 4.62 -31.00 5.68
C LYS A 156 6.03 -30.46 5.80
N GLN A 157 6.79 -30.96 6.76
CA GLN A 157 8.23 -30.71 6.89
C GLN A 157 8.96 -32.05 6.90
N VAL A 158 9.95 -32.20 6.02
CA VAL A 158 10.73 -33.44 5.88
C VAL A 158 12.18 -33.13 6.20
N LYS A 159 12.70 -33.75 7.25
CA LYS A 159 14.11 -33.61 7.68
C LYS A 159 15.03 -34.48 6.84
N ASP A 160 16.32 -34.24 6.98
CA ASP A 160 17.41 -34.99 6.33
C ASP A 160 17.37 -34.93 4.79
N VAL A 161 16.79 -33.86 4.25
CA VAL A 161 16.82 -33.55 2.82
C VAL A 161 18.03 -32.67 2.58
N THR A 162 19.00 -33.14 1.81
CA THR A 162 20.32 -32.51 1.69
C THR A 162 20.56 -31.78 0.37
N THR A 163 19.60 -31.83 -0.56
CA THR A 163 19.70 -31.14 -1.85
C THR A 163 18.38 -30.51 -2.27
N ILE A 164 18.47 -29.43 -3.05
CA ILE A 164 17.32 -28.76 -3.68
C ILE A 164 16.55 -29.76 -4.55
N GLN A 165 17.26 -30.60 -5.31
CA GLN A 165 16.68 -31.60 -6.20
C GLN A 165 15.82 -32.62 -5.44
N ALA A 166 16.30 -33.10 -4.28
CA ALA A 166 15.53 -34.00 -3.43
C ALA A 166 14.28 -33.32 -2.85
N CYS A 167 14.34 -32.02 -2.57
CA CYS A 167 13.16 -31.26 -2.13
C CYS A 167 12.13 -31.08 -3.27
N ALA A 168 12.58 -30.84 -4.51
CA ALA A 168 11.71 -30.82 -5.69
C ALA A 168 11.06 -32.19 -5.96
N GLU A 169 11.84 -33.28 -5.83
CA GLU A 169 11.32 -34.64 -5.92
C GLU A 169 10.26 -34.93 -4.85
N LEU A 170 10.48 -34.49 -3.61
CA LEU A 170 9.47 -34.61 -2.55
C LEU A 170 8.19 -33.84 -2.86
N CYS A 171 8.31 -32.64 -3.43
CA CYS A 171 7.15 -31.87 -3.88
C CYS A 171 6.39 -32.62 -4.99
N SER A 172 7.10 -33.14 -6.01
CA SER A 172 6.46 -33.89 -7.11
C SER A 172 5.72 -35.15 -6.67
N ASN A 173 6.15 -35.76 -5.57
CA ASN A 173 5.53 -36.94 -4.97
C ASN A 173 4.45 -36.58 -3.92
N THR A 174 4.23 -35.30 -3.64
CA THR A 174 3.23 -34.83 -2.69
C THR A 174 2.05 -34.23 -3.44
N GLN A 175 0.87 -34.85 -3.30
CA GLN A 175 -0.35 -34.39 -3.96
C GLN A 175 -0.66 -32.93 -3.59
N GLY A 176 -0.87 -32.09 -4.61
CA GLY A 176 -1.20 -30.67 -4.43
C GLY A 176 -0.02 -29.76 -4.07
N CYS A 177 1.23 -30.25 -4.12
CA CYS A 177 2.39 -29.41 -3.89
C CYS A 177 2.68 -28.51 -5.10
N ASN A 178 2.37 -27.22 -4.96
CA ASN A 178 2.73 -26.19 -5.94
C ASN A 178 3.97 -25.39 -5.52
N LYS A 179 4.24 -25.30 -4.21
CA LYS A 179 5.36 -24.54 -3.63
C LYS A 179 6.06 -25.36 -2.53
N SER A 180 7.38 -25.38 -2.55
CA SER A 180 8.22 -25.91 -1.47
C SER A 180 9.44 -25.02 -1.21
N VAL A 181 10.05 -25.18 -0.04
CA VAL A 181 11.23 -24.43 0.39
C VAL A 181 12.28 -25.41 0.91
N PHE A 182 13.50 -25.29 0.40
CA PHE A 182 14.67 -26.01 0.88
C PHE A 182 15.45 -25.15 1.88
N ASP A 183 15.67 -25.67 3.09
CA ASP A 183 16.47 -25.04 4.15
C ASP A 183 17.92 -25.54 4.10
N HIS A 184 18.82 -24.69 3.63
CA HIS A 184 20.25 -25.02 3.46
C HIS A 184 20.97 -25.27 4.78
N ILE A 185 20.50 -24.69 5.88
CA ILE A 185 21.16 -24.78 7.19
C ILE A 185 20.72 -26.05 7.92
N ASN A 186 19.41 -26.34 7.89
CA ASN A 186 18.84 -27.42 8.69
C ASN A 186 18.61 -28.72 7.91
N ASN A 187 18.84 -28.73 6.59
CA ASN A 187 18.57 -29.88 5.72
C ASN A 187 17.10 -30.33 5.81
N VAL A 188 16.18 -29.37 5.69
CA VAL A 188 14.73 -29.60 5.76
C VAL A 188 14.08 -29.15 4.45
N CYS A 189 13.15 -29.95 3.94
CA CYS A 189 12.25 -29.55 2.88
C CYS A 189 10.87 -29.24 3.47
N HIS A 190 10.41 -28.01 3.28
CA HIS A 190 9.10 -27.53 3.68
C HIS A 190 8.16 -27.59 2.48
N ILE A 191 7.14 -28.45 2.54
CA ILE A 191 6.04 -28.44 1.58
C ILE A 191 5.01 -27.44 2.08
N LYS A 192 4.71 -26.41 1.28
CA LYS A 192 3.84 -25.31 1.72
C LYS A 192 2.37 -25.71 1.68
N GLY A 193 1.55 -25.05 2.50
CA GLY A 193 0.10 -25.20 2.48
C GLY A 193 -0.49 -24.79 1.13
N ALA A 194 -1.63 -25.37 0.75
CA ALA A 194 -2.31 -24.96 -0.47
C ALA A 194 -2.86 -23.52 -0.31
N GLU A 195 -2.62 -22.69 -1.32
CA GLU A 195 -3.28 -21.40 -1.50
C GLU A 195 -4.61 -21.60 -2.23
N PRO A 196 -5.66 -20.81 -1.95
CA PRO A 196 -5.69 -19.60 -1.12
C PRO A 196 -6.11 -19.83 0.34
N ASP A 197 -6.25 -21.08 0.78
CA ASP A 197 -6.59 -21.38 2.18
C ASP A 197 -5.48 -20.97 3.15
N ASN A 198 -4.23 -20.94 2.68
CA ASN A 198 -3.09 -20.35 3.37
C ASN A 198 -2.57 -19.16 2.55
N SER A 199 -2.15 -18.09 3.21
CA SER A 199 -1.41 -17.00 2.57
C SER A 199 0.08 -17.31 2.64
N LEU A 200 0.73 -17.44 1.48
CA LEU A 200 2.17 -17.64 1.40
C LEU A 200 2.83 -16.39 0.84
N PHE A 201 3.89 -15.91 1.49
CA PHE A 201 4.58 -14.70 1.04
C PHE A 201 6.02 -15.00 0.66
N TRP A 202 6.42 -14.51 -0.51
CA TRP A 202 7.76 -14.71 -1.04
C TRP A 202 8.69 -13.62 -0.53
N VAL A 203 9.80 -14.00 0.11
CA VAL A 203 10.77 -13.08 0.69
C VAL A 203 12.19 -13.44 0.27
N GLN A 204 13.06 -12.44 0.17
CA GLN A 204 14.48 -12.67 0.03
C GLN A 204 15.05 -13.23 1.35
N ASN A 205 15.69 -14.39 1.27
CA ASN A 205 16.31 -15.03 2.43
C ASN A 205 17.42 -16.00 2.01
N LYS A 206 18.68 -15.66 2.31
CA LYS A 206 19.86 -16.46 1.95
C LYS A 206 19.86 -17.88 2.54
N GLN A 207 19.17 -18.09 3.66
CA GLN A 207 19.08 -19.43 4.27
C GLN A 207 18.33 -20.44 3.38
N PHE A 208 17.44 -19.97 2.50
CA PHE A 208 16.46 -20.81 1.85
C PHE A 208 16.55 -20.76 0.32
N THR A 209 15.89 -21.72 -0.32
CA THR A 209 15.63 -21.72 -1.76
C THR A 209 14.21 -22.16 -2.00
N THR A 210 13.50 -21.40 -2.81
CA THR A 210 12.12 -21.71 -3.17
C THR A 210 12.05 -22.51 -4.45
N ILE A 211 11.11 -23.45 -4.48
CA ILE A 211 10.86 -24.33 -5.61
C ILE A 211 9.35 -24.26 -5.85
N HIS A 212 8.95 -23.90 -7.06
CA HIS A 212 7.53 -23.68 -7.35
C HIS A 212 7.17 -24.06 -8.77
N VAL A 213 5.92 -24.49 -8.95
CA VAL A 213 5.34 -24.67 -10.26
C VAL A 213 5.14 -23.27 -10.86
N PRO A 214 5.57 -23.01 -12.10
CA PRO A 214 5.32 -21.72 -12.73
C PRO A 214 3.82 -21.39 -12.69
N ASP A 215 3.49 -20.19 -12.24
CA ASP A 215 2.12 -19.70 -12.26
C ASP A 215 1.57 -19.66 -13.70
N ALA A 216 0.37 -20.18 -13.89
CA ALA A 216 -0.28 -20.29 -15.20
C ALA A 216 -1.56 -19.43 -15.26
N TYR A 217 -1.44 -18.14 -14.93
CA TYR A 217 -2.55 -17.20 -15.02
C TYR A 217 -2.77 -16.72 -16.46
N GLN A 218 -4.04 -16.56 -16.83
CA GLN A 218 -4.43 -16.00 -18.11
C GLN A 218 -4.81 -14.53 -17.92
N PRO A 219 -4.00 -13.56 -18.40
CA PRO A 219 -4.24 -12.15 -18.09
C PRO A 219 -5.55 -11.62 -18.67
N ALA A 220 -6.05 -12.19 -19.76
CA ALA A 220 -7.38 -11.90 -20.32
C ALA A 220 -8.56 -12.32 -19.43
N VAL A 221 -8.30 -13.17 -18.43
CA VAL A 221 -9.29 -13.69 -17.49
C VAL A 221 -9.06 -13.10 -16.10
N GLU A 222 -7.82 -13.09 -15.63
CA GLU A 222 -7.46 -12.84 -14.23
C GLU A 222 -6.68 -11.52 -14.04
N GLY A 223 -6.37 -10.82 -15.13
CA GLY A 223 -5.50 -9.65 -15.10
C GLY A 223 -4.04 -10.02 -14.82
N LYS A 224 -3.20 -9.01 -14.61
CA LYS A 224 -1.75 -9.20 -14.40
C LYS A 224 -1.20 -8.17 -13.43
N TRP A 225 -0.40 -8.61 -12.47
CA TRP A 225 0.39 -7.71 -11.62
C TRP A 225 1.73 -7.40 -12.28
N GLY A 226 2.18 -6.14 -12.13
CA GLY A 226 3.57 -5.76 -12.31
C GLY A 226 4.44 -6.19 -11.14
N ASP A 227 5.74 -5.89 -11.21
CA ASP A 227 6.66 -6.08 -10.09
C ASP A 227 6.49 -5.00 -9.01
N LEU A 228 7.18 -5.17 -7.88
CA LEU A 228 7.17 -4.25 -6.75
C LEU A 228 7.92 -2.94 -7.08
N ILE A 229 7.22 -1.83 -6.89
CA ILE A 229 7.74 -0.47 -6.94
C ILE A 229 8.17 -0.11 -5.51
N ARG A 230 9.48 0.04 -5.28
CA ARG A 230 10.02 0.42 -3.96
C ARG A 230 9.86 1.91 -3.70
N LEU A 231 9.39 2.26 -2.51
CA LEU A 231 9.03 3.62 -2.15
C LEU A 231 9.84 4.12 -0.94
N PRO A 232 10.14 5.42 -0.86
CA PRO A 232 10.94 6.02 0.21
C PRO A 232 10.20 6.11 1.56
N VAL A 233 8.87 6.02 1.53
CA VAL A 233 7.98 6.04 2.71
C VAL A 233 6.85 5.03 2.47
N ILE A 234 6.26 4.50 3.54
CA ILE A 234 5.09 3.62 3.42
C ILE A 234 3.90 4.46 2.93
N PRO A 235 3.25 4.14 1.80
CA PRO A 235 2.10 4.89 1.28
C PRO A 235 0.83 4.58 2.09
N VAL A 236 0.74 5.09 3.32
CA VAL A 236 -0.43 4.90 4.20
C VAL A 236 -1.63 5.72 3.75
N ALA A 237 -1.35 6.85 3.14
CA ALA A 237 -2.32 7.68 2.44
C ALA A 237 -1.76 8.04 1.08
N ALA A 238 -2.62 8.13 0.07
CA ALA A 238 -2.23 8.45 -1.29
C ALA A 238 -3.31 9.22 -2.04
N TYR A 239 -2.89 10.04 -3.00
CA TYR A 239 -3.79 10.71 -3.93
C TYR A 239 -3.09 10.98 -5.26
N ILE A 240 -3.88 10.92 -6.34
CA ILE A 240 -3.40 11.28 -7.66
C ILE A 240 -3.36 12.81 -7.76
N VAL A 241 -2.27 13.35 -8.29
CA VAL A 241 -2.12 14.79 -8.52
C VAL A 241 -2.87 15.17 -9.80
N PRO A 242 -3.94 16.00 -9.73
CA PRO A 242 -4.61 16.47 -10.94
C PRO A 242 -3.65 17.27 -11.84
N ALA A 243 -3.56 16.90 -13.11
CA ALA A 243 -2.73 17.56 -14.10
C ALA A 243 -3.29 17.39 -15.51
N TYR A 244 -2.86 18.25 -16.45
CA TYR A 244 -3.19 18.15 -17.87
C TYR A 244 -1.96 17.74 -18.69
N PRO A 245 -2.12 17.03 -19.82
CA PRO A 245 -3.41 16.55 -20.38
C PRO A 245 -3.98 15.32 -19.66
N GLN A 246 -3.19 14.66 -18.81
CA GLN A 246 -3.62 13.63 -17.88
C GLN A 246 -2.69 13.65 -16.66
N PRO A 247 -3.11 13.11 -15.49
CA PRO A 247 -2.22 12.97 -14.34
C PRO A 247 -1.02 12.07 -14.66
N ASP A 248 0.11 12.36 -14.02
CA ASP A 248 1.36 11.60 -14.16
C ASP A 248 2.03 11.28 -12.81
N ARG A 249 1.47 11.79 -11.70
CA ARG A 249 2.04 11.69 -10.35
C ARG A 249 1.06 11.17 -9.31
N LEU A 250 1.57 10.29 -8.46
CA LEU A 250 0.94 9.81 -7.24
C LEU A 250 1.72 10.38 -6.06
N LEU A 251 1.08 11.25 -5.27
CA LEU A 251 1.63 11.65 -3.98
C LEU A 251 1.11 10.70 -2.91
N PHE A 252 1.99 10.36 -1.99
CA PHE A 252 1.67 9.48 -0.87
C PHE A 252 2.47 9.87 0.36
N PHE A 253 1.96 9.53 1.54
CA PHE A 253 2.57 9.94 2.79
C PHE A 253 2.32 8.96 3.93
N SER A 254 3.16 9.07 4.95
CA SER A 254 3.09 8.31 6.19
C SER A 254 2.73 9.23 7.38
N SER A 255 3.71 9.60 8.19
CA SER A 255 3.59 10.44 9.40
C SER A 255 4.89 11.25 9.55
N TRP A 256 5.30 11.60 10.77
CA TRP A 256 6.60 12.21 11.04
C TRP A 256 7.79 11.36 10.62
N GLY A 257 7.63 10.03 10.63
CA GLY A 257 8.60 9.04 10.20
C GLY A 257 8.17 8.35 8.92
N LYS A 258 9.14 7.83 8.16
CA LYS A 258 8.88 7.07 6.91
C LYS A 258 8.15 5.73 7.16
N ASP A 259 8.36 5.17 8.35
CA ASP A 259 7.91 3.86 8.80
C ASP A 259 7.37 3.90 10.25
N ALA A 260 7.15 5.10 10.80
CA ALA A 260 6.74 5.28 12.18
C ALA A 260 5.80 6.47 12.38
N PHE A 261 4.92 6.34 13.36
CA PHE A 261 3.98 7.36 13.81
C PHE A 261 3.97 7.47 15.34
N GLY A 262 3.22 8.43 15.88
CA GLY A 262 3.10 8.64 17.31
C GLY A 262 1.92 9.55 17.63
N GLY A 263 2.21 10.80 17.99
CA GLY A 263 1.22 11.87 18.12
C GLY A 263 1.59 13.07 17.24
N ALA A 264 1.06 14.24 17.61
CA ALA A 264 1.36 15.54 17.01
C ALA A 264 2.88 15.77 16.88
N SER A 265 3.33 16.15 15.69
CA SER A 265 4.75 16.36 15.38
C SER A 265 5.02 17.59 14.52
N GLY A 266 3.99 18.15 13.90
CA GLY A 266 4.10 19.28 12.99
C GLY A 266 4.77 18.96 11.65
N LYS A 267 5.02 17.68 11.33
CA LYS A 267 5.71 17.29 10.09
C LYS A 267 5.18 15.99 9.49
N THR A 268 5.22 15.89 8.16
CA THR A 268 4.83 14.69 7.41
C THR A 268 5.88 14.31 6.39
N GLN A 269 6.24 13.03 6.29
CA GLN A 269 7.05 12.48 5.21
C GLN A 269 6.17 12.17 4.00
N TYR A 270 6.53 12.72 2.85
CA TYR A 270 5.86 12.50 1.57
C TYR A 270 6.80 11.81 0.60
N GLY A 271 6.27 10.86 -0.17
CA GLY A 271 6.83 10.38 -1.41
C GLY A 271 6.05 10.91 -2.61
N ASP A 272 6.71 10.94 -3.76
CA ASP A 272 6.17 11.40 -5.03
C ASP A 272 6.63 10.44 -6.12
N TYR A 273 5.67 9.72 -6.70
CA TYR A 273 5.90 8.74 -7.76
C TYR A 273 5.34 9.27 -9.08
N ASN A 274 6.24 9.64 -9.99
CA ASN A 274 5.86 9.93 -11.37
C ASN A 274 5.73 8.60 -12.13
N PHE A 275 4.51 8.10 -12.25
CA PHE A 275 4.22 6.82 -12.88
C PHE A 275 4.33 6.82 -14.40
N ALA A 276 4.45 8.00 -15.03
CA ALA A 276 4.73 8.09 -16.46
C ALA A 276 6.22 7.82 -16.78
N THR A 277 7.13 8.18 -15.88
CA THR A 277 8.59 8.07 -16.09
C THR A 277 9.27 7.03 -15.21
N GLY A 278 8.64 6.64 -14.10
CA GLY A 278 9.26 5.79 -13.07
C GLY A 278 10.03 6.58 -12.00
N GLU A 279 10.12 7.92 -12.10
CA GLU A 279 10.86 8.73 -11.14
C GLU A 279 10.16 8.73 -9.77
N ILE A 280 10.95 8.56 -8.70
CA ILE A 280 10.48 8.57 -7.31
C ILE A 280 11.32 9.55 -6.51
N SER A 281 10.68 10.46 -5.80
CA SER A 281 11.32 11.40 -4.88
C SER A 281 10.60 11.43 -3.52
N ASN A 282 11.18 12.14 -2.56
CA ASN A 282 10.55 12.36 -1.25
C ASN A 282 10.83 13.77 -0.73
N ARG A 283 9.99 14.20 0.23
CA ARG A 283 10.17 15.46 0.96
C ARG A 283 9.58 15.37 2.37
N THR A 284 10.12 16.17 3.27
CA THR A 284 9.49 16.42 4.57
C THR A 284 8.70 17.72 4.52
N VAL A 285 7.40 17.65 4.74
CA VAL A 285 6.49 18.80 4.78
C VAL A 285 6.39 19.27 6.23
N THR A 286 6.82 20.49 6.51
CA THR A 286 6.80 21.10 7.86
C THR A 286 6.16 22.48 7.90
N ASN A 287 6.04 23.14 6.75
CA ASN A 287 5.62 24.55 6.67
C ASN A 287 4.16 24.76 7.13
N THR A 288 3.32 23.72 7.08
CA THR A 288 1.96 23.76 7.61
C THR A 288 1.86 23.33 9.07
N HIS A 289 2.95 22.91 9.73
CA HIS A 289 2.94 22.40 11.11
C HIS A 289 1.88 21.31 11.31
N HIS A 290 1.94 20.28 10.47
CA HIS A 290 0.93 19.24 10.40
C HIS A 290 1.57 17.87 10.12
N ASP A 291 1.47 16.95 11.09
CA ASP A 291 1.58 15.51 10.91
C ASP A 291 0.24 14.95 10.45
N MET A 292 0.16 14.66 9.16
CA MET A 292 -1.08 14.34 8.46
C MET A 292 -1.48 12.87 8.62
N PHE A 293 -0.80 12.07 9.43
CA PHE A 293 -1.16 10.67 9.66
C PHE A 293 -2.57 10.57 10.28
N CYS A 294 -3.39 9.61 9.84
CA CYS A 294 -4.81 9.44 10.24
C CYS A 294 -5.78 10.56 9.82
N PRO A 295 -5.69 11.19 8.63
CA PRO A 295 -6.48 12.36 8.32
C PRO A 295 -7.83 12.02 7.68
N GLY A 296 -8.68 13.03 7.51
CA GLY A 296 -9.69 13.08 6.45
C GLY A 296 -9.09 13.66 5.16
N LEU A 297 -9.46 13.11 4.00
CA LEU A 297 -9.01 13.55 2.68
C LEU A 297 -10.20 13.89 1.78
N SER A 298 -10.12 15.02 1.07
CA SER A 298 -11.07 15.36 0.01
C SER A 298 -10.41 16.24 -1.05
N GLN A 299 -10.89 16.13 -2.28
CA GLN A 299 -10.50 17.01 -3.39
C GLN A 299 -11.50 18.16 -3.51
N LEU A 300 -11.00 19.39 -3.50
CA LEU A 300 -11.78 20.61 -3.70
C LEU A 300 -12.15 20.80 -5.18
N GLU A 301 -13.07 21.74 -5.44
CA GLU A 301 -13.49 22.09 -6.81
C GLU A 301 -12.29 22.38 -7.73
N ASP A 302 -11.31 23.14 -7.24
CA ASP A 302 -10.13 23.57 -8.01
C ASP A 302 -9.01 22.52 -8.08
N GLY A 303 -9.27 21.29 -7.63
CA GLY A 303 -8.31 20.18 -7.67
C GLY A 303 -7.29 20.19 -6.53
N ARG A 304 -7.30 21.21 -5.67
CA ARG A 304 -6.52 21.18 -4.43
C ARG A 304 -6.99 20.05 -3.52
N ILE A 305 -6.07 19.46 -2.77
CA ILE A 305 -6.37 18.37 -1.84
C ILE A 305 -6.35 18.92 -0.42
N ILE A 306 -7.48 18.82 0.28
CA ILE A 306 -7.58 19.20 1.70
C ILE A 306 -7.33 17.99 2.58
N VAL A 307 -6.37 18.13 3.49
CA VAL A 307 -5.93 17.10 4.45
C VAL A 307 -6.23 17.59 5.86
N GLN A 308 -7.07 16.88 6.59
CA GLN A 308 -7.76 17.37 7.78
C GLN A 308 -7.42 16.51 9.00
N GLY A 309 -6.91 17.13 10.06
CA GLY A 309 -6.61 16.47 11.32
C GLY A 309 -5.65 15.29 11.20
N GLY A 310 -5.82 14.31 12.09
CA GLY A 310 -4.91 13.19 12.23
C GLY A 310 -4.03 13.33 13.48
N SER A 311 -2.73 13.09 13.37
CA SER A 311 -1.79 13.22 14.48
C SER A 311 -1.78 14.65 15.06
N ASP A 312 -1.74 15.67 14.21
CA ASP A 312 -2.03 17.05 14.59
C ASP A 312 -3.54 17.34 14.41
N ALA A 313 -4.34 16.90 15.38
CA ALA A 313 -5.78 16.66 15.22
C ALA A 313 -6.67 17.86 14.79
N GLU A 314 -6.28 19.11 15.03
CA GLU A 314 -7.05 20.30 14.59
C GLU A 314 -6.57 20.85 13.25
N ALA A 315 -5.36 20.47 12.84
CA ALA A 315 -4.66 21.07 11.73
C ALA A 315 -5.32 20.77 10.38
N VAL A 316 -5.20 21.70 9.43
CA VAL A 316 -5.65 21.50 8.06
C VAL A 316 -4.56 21.93 7.10
N SER A 317 -4.15 21.05 6.20
CA SER A 317 -3.22 21.36 5.11
C SER A 317 -3.94 21.31 3.77
N ILE A 318 -3.64 22.24 2.86
CA ILE A 318 -4.17 22.25 1.52
C ILE A 318 -2.99 22.11 0.55
N TYR A 319 -2.95 21.01 -0.19
CA TYR A 319 -2.01 20.79 -1.28
C TYR A 319 -2.52 21.45 -2.56
N ASP A 320 -1.67 22.21 -3.23
CA ASP A 320 -1.94 22.83 -4.51
C ASP A 320 -1.16 22.14 -5.64
N PRO A 321 -1.84 21.43 -6.57
CA PRO A 321 -1.20 20.78 -7.72
C PRO A 321 -0.43 21.75 -8.62
N ALA A 322 -0.87 23.02 -8.73
CA ALA A 322 -0.29 24.00 -9.63
C ALA A 322 1.08 24.48 -9.15
N THR A 323 1.28 24.59 -7.83
CA THR A 323 2.55 25.01 -7.23
C THR A 323 3.37 23.83 -6.69
N ASN A 324 2.74 22.66 -6.57
CA ASN A 324 3.26 21.51 -5.84
C ASN A 324 3.53 21.79 -4.35
N GLU A 325 2.91 22.80 -3.76
CA GLU A 325 3.17 23.23 -2.38
C GLU A 325 1.98 22.98 -1.44
N PHE A 326 2.28 22.97 -0.13
CA PHE A 326 1.25 22.92 0.91
C PHE A 326 1.05 24.30 1.52
N THR A 327 -0.20 24.63 1.84
CA THR A 327 -0.56 25.82 2.61
C THR A 327 -1.40 25.43 3.83
N ARG A 328 -1.28 26.19 4.93
CA ARG A 328 -2.07 25.97 6.15
C ARG A 328 -3.49 26.51 5.91
N GLY A 329 -4.49 25.65 6.04
CA GLY A 329 -5.89 26.05 6.10
C GLY A 329 -6.30 26.51 7.50
N PRO A 330 -7.54 26.99 7.69
CA PRO A 330 -8.10 27.23 9.02
C PRO A 330 -8.20 25.91 9.79
N ASP A 331 -7.91 25.96 11.09
CA ASP A 331 -8.09 24.80 11.96
C ASP A 331 -9.58 24.39 12.00
N MET A 332 -9.82 23.08 12.08
CA MET A 332 -11.16 22.54 12.32
C MET A 332 -11.70 23.04 13.66
N LYS A 333 -13.03 23.10 13.79
CA LYS A 333 -13.68 23.46 15.06
C LYS A 333 -13.61 22.33 16.08
N ILE A 334 -13.53 21.08 15.63
CA ILE A 334 -13.30 19.91 16.47
C ILE A 334 -12.02 19.21 15.99
N ALA A 335 -11.10 18.95 16.92
CA ALA A 335 -9.93 18.12 16.67
C ALA A 335 -10.36 16.69 16.30
N ARG A 336 -9.86 16.11 15.19
CA ARG A 336 -10.27 14.78 14.67
C ARG A 336 -9.07 13.98 14.16
N GLY A 337 -9.23 12.66 14.13
CA GLY A 337 -8.41 11.73 13.34
C GLY A 337 -9.23 10.49 13.03
N TYR A 338 -8.98 9.81 11.90
CA TYR A 338 -9.85 8.74 11.36
C TYR A 338 -11.28 9.16 11.02
N GLN A 339 -11.56 10.45 10.96
CA GLN A 339 -12.79 10.95 10.37
C GLN A 339 -12.77 10.73 8.85
N THR A 340 -13.96 10.60 8.25
CA THR A 340 -14.10 10.73 6.81
C THR A 340 -14.64 12.11 6.47
N SER A 341 -14.12 12.70 5.40
CA SER A 341 -14.62 13.93 4.80
C SER A 341 -15.13 13.66 3.39
N ALA A 342 -16.11 14.43 2.91
CA ALA A 342 -16.66 14.32 1.57
C ALA A 342 -16.94 15.70 0.95
N THR A 343 -16.47 15.90 -0.27
CA THR A 343 -16.83 17.06 -1.10
C THR A 343 -18.30 17.01 -1.50
N LEU A 344 -18.97 18.15 -1.46
CA LEU A 344 -20.40 18.30 -1.70
C LEU A 344 -20.69 18.92 -3.07
N SER A 345 -21.96 18.86 -3.48
CA SER A 345 -22.46 19.43 -4.73
C SER A 345 -22.28 20.95 -4.87
N ASN A 346 -21.96 21.64 -3.79
CA ASN A 346 -21.66 23.07 -3.76
C ASN A 346 -20.17 23.37 -3.52
N GLY A 347 -19.29 22.38 -3.64
CA GLY A 347 -17.83 22.54 -3.49
C GLY A 347 -17.33 22.60 -2.04
N LYS A 348 -18.23 22.66 -1.05
CA LYS A 348 -17.88 22.55 0.37
C LYS A 348 -17.44 21.14 0.74
N VAL A 349 -16.83 20.99 1.91
CA VAL A 349 -16.38 19.68 2.43
C VAL A 349 -17.02 19.43 3.79
N PHE A 350 -17.83 18.38 3.89
CA PHE A 350 -18.42 17.94 5.16
C PHE A 350 -17.53 16.86 5.80
N THR A 351 -17.41 16.86 7.12
CA THR A 351 -16.75 15.80 7.88
C THR A 351 -17.52 15.48 9.15
N ILE A 352 -17.47 14.22 9.59
CA ILE A 352 -18.07 13.76 10.86
C ILE A 352 -17.23 12.63 11.49
N GLY A 353 -17.33 12.48 12.80
CA GLY A 353 -16.63 11.44 13.58
C GLY A 353 -15.14 11.72 13.75
N GLY A 354 -14.39 10.65 14.03
CA GLY A 354 -12.94 10.64 14.13
C GLY A 354 -12.40 10.82 15.54
N ALA A 355 -12.79 9.96 16.48
CA ALA A 355 -12.33 9.95 17.86
C ALA A 355 -10.92 9.38 18.07
N TYR A 356 -10.20 9.01 17.00
CA TYR A 356 -8.86 8.43 17.10
C TYR A 356 -7.85 9.34 17.83
N SER A 357 -7.82 10.63 17.48
CA SER A 357 -6.96 11.66 18.06
C SER A 357 -7.78 12.87 18.52
N GLY A 358 -7.20 13.81 19.26
CA GLY A 358 -7.96 14.86 19.96
C GLY A 358 -8.77 14.29 21.15
N PRO A 359 -9.85 14.96 21.58
CA PRO A 359 -10.74 14.41 22.61
C PRO A 359 -11.33 13.05 22.18
N ARG A 360 -11.28 12.05 23.08
CA ARG A 360 -11.81 10.69 22.86
C ARG A 360 -13.31 10.64 23.19
N GLU A 361 -14.08 11.31 22.36
CA GLU A 361 -15.54 11.42 22.43
C GLU A 361 -16.11 11.48 21.02
N GLY A 362 -17.41 11.20 20.86
CA GLY A 362 -18.06 11.25 19.55
C GLY A 362 -18.10 12.67 18.99
N LYS A 363 -17.79 12.83 17.70
CA LYS A 363 -17.63 14.14 17.07
C LYS A 363 -18.68 14.43 16.01
N ASN A 364 -19.60 15.35 16.31
CA ASN A 364 -20.64 15.82 15.39
C ASN A 364 -20.07 16.43 14.10
N GLY A 365 -20.92 16.67 13.12
CA GLY A 365 -20.52 17.20 11.82
C GLY A 365 -19.97 18.63 11.87
N GLU A 366 -19.04 18.93 10.97
CA GLU A 366 -18.66 20.30 10.61
C GLU A 366 -18.40 20.40 9.11
N ILE A 367 -18.45 21.61 8.58
CA ILE A 367 -18.33 21.87 7.14
C ILE A 367 -17.31 22.97 6.86
N TYR A 368 -16.44 22.72 5.89
CA TYR A 368 -15.49 23.68 5.35
C TYR A 368 -16.05 24.35 4.10
N ASP A 369 -15.98 25.67 4.08
CA ASP A 369 -16.26 26.49 2.90
C ASP A 369 -14.94 26.98 2.29
N PRO A 370 -14.53 26.50 1.10
CA PRO A 370 -13.27 26.90 0.48
C PRO A 370 -13.24 28.34 -0.01
N VAL A 371 -14.41 28.97 -0.23
CA VAL A 371 -14.52 30.36 -0.67
C VAL A 371 -14.36 31.31 0.50
N ALA A 372 -15.04 31.03 1.61
CA ALA A 372 -14.86 31.78 2.86
C ALA A 372 -13.54 31.43 3.55
N ASN A 373 -13.00 30.25 3.26
CA ASN A 373 -11.86 29.63 3.95
C ASN A 373 -12.12 29.50 5.46
N GLU A 374 -13.26 28.93 5.82
CA GLU A 374 -13.73 28.80 7.22
C GLU A 374 -14.43 27.47 7.49
N TRP A 375 -14.32 27.00 8.73
CA TRP A 375 -15.07 25.86 9.27
C TRP A 375 -16.29 26.31 10.07
N THR A 376 -17.41 25.62 9.89
CA THR A 376 -18.65 25.84 10.65
C THR A 376 -19.12 24.54 11.30
N LEU A 377 -19.42 24.58 12.60
CA LEU A 377 -20.02 23.45 13.31
C LEU A 377 -21.46 23.21 12.86
N LEU A 378 -21.84 21.95 12.74
CA LEU A 378 -23.20 21.52 12.44
C LEU A 378 -23.74 20.69 13.60
N ASN A 379 -24.25 21.36 14.64
CA ASN A 379 -24.69 20.70 15.88
C ASN A 379 -25.84 19.68 15.68
N GLY A 380 -26.65 19.85 14.64
CA GLY A 380 -27.73 18.94 14.25
C GLY A 380 -27.28 17.76 13.39
N ALA A 381 -26.05 17.77 12.88
CA ALA A 381 -25.40 16.60 12.29
C ALA A 381 -24.82 15.71 13.42
N ASP A 382 -25.70 15.11 14.21
CA ASP A 382 -25.36 14.27 15.37
C ASP A 382 -24.64 12.98 14.93
N VAL A 383 -23.51 12.68 15.53
CA VAL A 383 -22.72 11.47 15.26
C VAL A 383 -23.33 10.20 15.88
N LYS A 384 -24.12 10.33 16.95
CA LYS A 384 -24.60 9.17 17.72
C LYS A 384 -25.32 8.10 16.90
N PRO A 385 -26.18 8.46 15.91
CA PRO A 385 -26.90 7.43 15.16
C PRO A 385 -26.03 6.61 14.21
N ILE A 386 -24.82 7.09 13.87
CA ILE A 386 -23.90 6.39 12.95
C ILE A 386 -22.85 5.54 13.67
N LEU A 387 -22.84 5.57 15.01
CA LEU A 387 -21.86 4.82 15.80
C LEU A 387 -21.99 3.31 15.57
N THR A 388 -20.86 2.64 15.37
CA THR A 388 -20.78 1.19 15.51
C THR A 388 -20.85 0.79 16.98
N THR A 389 -20.97 -0.50 17.26
CA THR A 389 -20.72 -1.10 18.58
C THR A 389 -19.36 -1.76 18.56
N ASP A 390 -18.35 -1.11 19.15
CA ASP A 390 -16.96 -1.59 19.10
C ASP A 390 -16.44 -1.90 20.51
N HIS A 391 -15.72 -3.01 20.68
CA HIS A 391 -15.17 -3.38 21.99
C HIS A 391 -14.11 -2.42 22.54
N GLU A 392 -13.48 -1.58 21.71
CA GLU A 392 -12.58 -0.51 22.14
C GLU A 392 -13.32 0.82 22.43
N GLY A 393 -14.66 0.80 22.29
CA GLY A 393 -15.60 1.88 22.57
C GLY A 393 -15.45 3.07 21.61
N ILE A 394 -15.93 4.24 22.04
CA ILE A 394 -16.03 5.47 21.23
C ILE A 394 -14.78 5.89 20.46
N TRP A 395 -13.60 5.42 20.86
CA TRP A 395 -12.37 5.60 20.08
C TRP A 395 -12.45 5.10 18.64
N ARG A 396 -13.31 4.09 18.42
CA ARG A 396 -13.50 3.39 17.16
C ARG A 396 -14.87 3.61 16.55
N GLU A 397 -15.88 3.80 17.39
CA GLU A 397 -17.29 3.76 16.98
C GLU A 397 -17.67 4.83 15.95
N ASP A 398 -16.97 5.96 15.89
CA ASP A 398 -17.23 7.06 14.94
C ASP A 398 -16.19 7.20 13.82
N ASN A 399 -15.33 6.19 13.62
CA ASN A 399 -14.27 6.26 12.60
C ASN A 399 -14.77 5.83 11.21
N HIS A 400 -14.10 6.32 10.17
CA HIS A 400 -14.16 5.81 8.80
C HIS A 400 -15.56 5.70 8.20
N ALA A 401 -16.43 6.67 8.47
CA ALA A 401 -17.79 6.72 7.94
C ALA A 401 -17.81 6.69 6.40
N TRP A 402 -18.73 5.93 5.81
CA TRP A 402 -18.83 5.76 4.36
C TRP A 402 -19.62 6.92 3.74
N LEU A 403 -18.96 8.05 3.52
CA LEU A 403 -19.62 9.31 3.15
C LEU A 403 -19.61 9.56 1.64
N PHE A 404 -20.77 9.97 1.12
CA PHE A 404 -20.94 10.43 -0.25
C PHE A 404 -21.64 11.80 -0.28
N GLY A 405 -20.97 12.82 -0.82
CA GLY A 405 -21.65 14.06 -1.19
C GLY A 405 -22.68 13.79 -2.30
N TRP A 406 -23.89 14.31 -2.12
CA TRP A 406 -25.03 14.05 -3.00
C TRP A 406 -25.81 15.34 -3.30
N LYS A 407 -27.02 15.19 -3.84
CA LYS A 407 -27.88 16.28 -4.33
C LYS A 407 -28.16 17.32 -3.23
N ASN A 408 -28.27 18.59 -3.62
CA ASN A 408 -28.67 19.70 -2.74
C ASN A 408 -27.84 19.81 -1.45
N GLY A 409 -26.52 19.63 -1.54
CA GLY A 409 -25.61 19.70 -0.40
C GLY A 409 -25.79 18.60 0.66
N SER A 410 -26.56 17.54 0.38
CA SER A 410 -26.71 16.44 1.32
C SER A 410 -25.49 15.50 1.34
N VAL A 411 -25.39 14.71 2.40
CA VAL A 411 -24.38 13.64 2.52
C VAL A 411 -25.09 12.34 2.86
N PHE A 412 -24.79 11.29 2.09
CA PHE A 412 -25.22 9.94 2.42
C PHE A 412 -24.13 9.23 3.20
N GLN A 413 -24.46 8.67 4.36
CA GLN A 413 -23.61 7.78 5.14
C GLN A 413 -24.11 6.34 4.96
N ALA A 414 -23.30 5.50 4.30
CA ALA A 414 -23.66 4.12 3.96
C ALA A 414 -23.22 3.07 5.00
N GLY A 415 -22.38 3.47 5.96
CA GLY A 415 -21.73 2.62 6.96
C GLY A 415 -20.58 3.35 7.68
N PRO A 416 -19.75 2.64 8.47
CA PRO A 416 -19.74 1.20 8.67
C PRO A 416 -20.81 0.69 9.64
N GLY A 417 -21.43 1.58 10.43
CA GLY A 417 -22.58 1.24 11.27
C GLY A 417 -23.67 0.53 10.47
N LYS A 418 -24.39 -0.40 11.08
CA LYS A 418 -25.45 -1.19 10.42
C LYS A 418 -26.55 -0.34 9.79
N ASP A 419 -26.81 0.85 10.33
CA ASP A 419 -27.83 1.78 9.83
C ASP A 419 -27.21 2.86 8.94
N GLN A 420 -27.88 3.15 7.84
CA GLN A 420 -27.53 4.20 6.86
C GLN A 420 -28.29 5.48 7.18
N HIS A 421 -27.66 6.63 6.94
CA HIS A 421 -28.24 7.93 7.27
C HIS A 421 -28.01 8.98 6.18
N TRP A 422 -28.93 9.93 6.10
CA TRP A 422 -28.75 11.20 5.42
C TRP A 422 -28.31 12.26 6.43
N PHE A 423 -27.33 13.06 6.04
CA PHE A 423 -27.02 14.32 6.70
C PHE A 423 -27.42 15.51 5.82
N GLY A 424 -28.02 16.52 6.45
CA GLY A 424 -28.21 17.84 5.88
C GLY A 424 -27.13 18.79 6.38
N THR A 425 -26.72 19.74 5.54
CA THR A 425 -25.61 20.66 5.83
C THR A 425 -26.03 22.12 5.94
N ASP A 426 -27.31 22.42 5.73
CA ASP A 426 -27.88 23.76 5.92
C ASP A 426 -28.12 24.08 7.40
N GLY A 427 -27.99 25.36 7.76
CA GLY A 427 -28.23 25.83 9.12
C GLY A 427 -27.31 25.14 10.14
N GLU A 428 -27.91 24.50 11.15
CA GLU A 428 -27.18 23.71 12.16
C GLU A 428 -26.90 22.27 11.69
N GLY A 429 -27.30 21.89 10.48
CA GLY A 429 -27.27 20.51 9.99
C GLY A 429 -28.41 19.64 10.53
N SER A 430 -28.52 18.42 9.99
CA SER A 430 -29.54 17.46 10.37
C SER A 430 -29.06 16.03 10.13
N ILE A 431 -29.72 15.04 10.75
CA ILE A 431 -29.55 13.62 10.44
C ILE A 431 -30.90 12.92 10.33
N MET A 432 -31.03 11.99 9.38
CA MET A 432 -32.21 11.15 9.20
C MET A 432 -31.82 9.73 8.79
N LYS A 433 -32.35 8.70 9.46
CA LYS A 433 -32.13 7.31 9.05
C LYS A 433 -32.69 7.06 7.65
N ALA A 434 -31.89 6.44 6.79
CA ALA A 434 -32.25 6.08 5.42
C ALA A 434 -32.66 4.61 5.31
N ALA A 435 -31.85 3.68 5.81
CA ALA A 435 -32.14 2.25 5.82
C ALA A 435 -31.30 1.52 6.87
N THR A 436 -31.49 0.21 6.99
CA THR A 436 -30.56 -0.70 7.65
C THR A 436 -29.85 -1.49 6.56
N ARG A 437 -28.51 -1.44 6.52
CA ARG A 437 -27.68 -2.11 5.52
C ARG A 437 -27.57 -3.61 5.80
N ASP A 438 -27.24 -3.96 7.04
CA ASP A 438 -26.93 -5.32 7.46
C ASP A 438 -27.36 -5.53 8.93
N ASP A 439 -27.21 -6.73 9.46
CA ASP A 439 -27.48 -7.04 10.87
C ASP A 439 -26.31 -6.74 11.83
N ASP A 440 -25.13 -6.46 11.28
CA ASP A 440 -23.90 -6.15 12.02
C ASP A 440 -23.11 -4.97 11.43
N ASP A 441 -22.14 -4.48 12.19
CA ASP A 441 -21.24 -3.40 11.77
C ASP A 441 -20.12 -3.93 10.85
N ALA A 442 -19.58 -3.05 10.02
CA ALA A 442 -18.60 -3.39 8.98
C ALA A 442 -17.41 -2.42 8.97
N MET A 443 -16.81 -2.18 10.13
CA MET A 443 -15.65 -1.28 10.26
C MET A 443 -14.55 -1.68 9.26
N CYS A 444 -14.00 -0.68 8.57
CA CYS A 444 -13.00 -0.85 7.51
C CYS A 444 -13.40 -1.85 6.39
N GLY A 445 -14.71 -1.99 6.13
CA GLY A 445 -15.21 -2.58 4.89
C GLY A 445 -15.01 -1.64 3.71
N ILE A 446 -15.04 -2.19 2.49
CA ILE A 446 -14.91 -1.39 1.27
C ILE A 446 -16.25 -0.79 0.85
N TRP A 447 -16.21 0.32 0.15
CA TRP A 447 -17.39 1.01 -0.37
C TRP A 447 -17.04 1.90 -1.55
N VAL A 448 -17.92 1.96 -2.57
CA VAL A 448 -17.69 2.76 -3.78
C VAL A 448 -18.99 3.09 -4.50
N MET A 449 -19.11 4.31 -5.03
CA MET A 449 -20.20 4.71 -5.93
C MET A 449 -19.82 4.38 -7.38
N TYR A 450 -20.27 3.22 -7.87
CA TYR A 450 -19.88 2.70 -9.18
C TYR A 450 -20.77 3.19 -10.34
N ASP A 451 -21.93 3.75 -10.02
CA ASP A 451 -22.80 4.45 -10.95
C ASP A 451 -23.54 5.57 -10.23
N ALA A 452 -23.00 6.79 -10.32
CA ALA A 452 -23.60 7.95 -9.68
C ALA A 452 -24.87 8.43 -10.39
N ILE A 453 -25.08 8.12 -11.68
CA ILE A 453 -26.32 8.53 -12.36
C ILE A 453 -27.50 7.76 -11.77
N ALA A 454 -27.31 6.46 -11.56
CA ALA A 454 -28.31 5.58 -10.96
C ALA A 454 -28.28 5.54 -9.42
N GLY A 455 -27.40 6.30 -8.78
CA GLY A 455 -27.24 6.33 -7.32
C GLY A 455 -26.84 4.98 -6.73
N LYS A 456 -25.99 4.21 -7.41
CA LYS A 456 -25.60 2.86 -7.00
C LYS A 456 -24.26 2.84 -6.26
N ILE A 457 -24.28 2.23 -5.07
CA ILE A 457 -23.14 2.08 -4.18
C ILE A 457 -22.93 0.59 -3.90
N LEU A 458 -21.72 0.08 -4.11
CA LEU A 458 -21.32 -1.24 -3.63
C LEU A 458 -20.62 -1.07 -2.28
N SER A 459 -20.89 -1.96 -1.33
CA SER A 459 -20.08 -2.14 -0.11
C SER A 459 -19.85 -3.62 0.16
N ALA A 460 -18.68 -3.98 0.70
CA ALA A 460 -18.38 -5.37 1.04
C ALA A 460 -17.34 -5.53 2.17
N GLY A 461 -17.42 -6.65 2.89
CA GLY A 461 -16.46 -7.01 3.94
C GLY A 461 -16.53 -6.11 5.17
N GLY A 462 -15.37 -5.86 5.76
CA GLY A 462 -15.24 -5.21 7.07
C GLY A 462 -15.42 -6.20 8.22
N SER A 463 -15.31 -5.69 9.44
CA SER A 463 -15.50 -6.46 10.67
C SER A 463 -16.36 -5.69 11.68
N PRO A 464 -17.05 -6.38 12.61
CA PRO A 464 -17.88 -5.72 13.62
C PRO A 464 -17.08 -4.72 14.48
N ASP A 465 -15.88 -5.10 14.92
CA ASP A 465 -14.95 -4.21 15.61
C ASP A 465 -13.77 -3.83 14.69
N TYR A 466 -13.09 -2.76 15.05
CA TYR A 466 -11.92 -2.23 14.33
C TYR A 466 -10.77 -3.24 14.22
N THR A 467 -10.51 -4.00 15.27
CA THR A 467 -9.40 -4.97 15.34
C THR A 467 -9.82 -6.19 16.17
N ASN A 468 -8.98 -7.23 16.26
CA ASN A 468 -9.26 -8.50 16.93
C ASN A 468 -10.61 -9.15 16.55
N SER A 469 -11.14 -8.83 15.37
CA SER A 469 -12.50 -9.13 14.96
C SER A 469 -12.49 -9.88 13.64
N ASP A 470 -13.26 -10.96 13.55
CA ASP A 470 -13.33 -11.76 12.33
C ASP A 470 -14.05 -10.93 11.26
N ALA A 471 -13.42 -10.78 10.09
CA ALA A 471 -14.05 -10.06 9.00
C ALA A 471 -15.18 -10.88 8.38
N ASN A 472 -16.13 -10.22 7.73
CA ASN A 472 -17.23 -10.88 7.03
C ASN A 472 -16.98 -10.95 5.51
N LYS A 473 -17.88 -11.61 4.79
CA LYS A 473 -17.89 -11.72 3.32
C LYS A 473 -19.07 -10.99 2.67
N HIS A 474 -19.90 -10.33 3.48
CA HIS A 474 -21.17 -9.79 3.01
C HIS A 474 -20.91 -8.68 1.99
N ALA A 475 -21.78 -8.57 1.00
CA ALA A 475 -21.75 -7.52 0.01
C ALA A 475 -23.15 -6.99 -0.27
N HIS A 476 -23.27 -5.69 -0.48
CA HIS A 476 -24.53 -5.00 -0.66
C HIS A 476 -24.45 -3.99 -1.80
N ILE A 477 -25.49 -3.93 -2.62
CA ILE A 477 -25.77 -2.78 -3.47
C ILE A 477 -26.79 -1.90 -2.76
N THR A 478 -26.39 -0.67 -2.42
CA THR A 478 -27.30 0.38 -1.96
C THR A 478 -27.70 1.27 -3.14
N THR A 479 -28.99 1.61 -3.24
CA THR A 479 -29.52 2.55 -4.23
C THR A 479 -30.08 3.78 -3.51
N ILE A 480 -29.60 4.95 -3.91
CA ILE A 480 -30.05 6.25 -3.37
C ILE A 480 -30.73 7.09 -4.45
N GLY A 481 -31.81 7.78 -4.05
CA GLY A 481 -32.59 8.67 -4.90
C GLY A 481 -32.49 10.11 -4.44
N ASP A 482 -33.62 10.69 -4.04
CA ASP A 482 -33.64 12.03 -3.46
C ASP A 482 -33.10 12.01 -2.02
N PRO A 483 -32.42 13.09 -1.57
CA PRO A 483 -31.97 13.20 -0.19
C PRO A 483 -33.14 13.12 0.80
N ASN A 484 -32.86 12.64 2.01
CA ASN A 484 -33.85 12.53 3.08
C ASN A 484 -35.06 11.65 2.71
N THR A 485 -34.86 10.66 1.84
CA THR A 485 -35.79 9.55 1.63
C THR A 485 -35.12 8.22 1.96
N PRO A 486 -35.87 7.14 2.21
CA PRO A 486 -35.26 5.82 2.41
C PRO A 486 -34.37 5.41 1.25
N SER A 487 -33.24 4.76 1.54
CA SER A 487 -32.42 4.05 0.56
C SER A 487 -32.93 2.62 0.38
N GLU A 488 -32.62 2.02 -0.77
CA GLU A 488 -32.86 0.59 -1.02
C GLU A 488 -31.54 -0.17 -0.83
N VAL A 489 -31.56 -1.29 -0.11
CA VAL A 489 -30.39 -2.14 0.11
C VAL A 489 -30.68 -3.55 -0.40
N GLU A 490 -29.82 -4.04 -1.28
CA GLU A 490 -29.85 -5.40 -1.79
C GLU A 490 -28.58 -6.13 -1.37
N ARG A 491 -28.71 -7.24 -0.62
CA ARG A 491 -27.60 -8.17 -0.39
C ARG A 491 -27.33 -8.96 -1.68
N VAL A 492 -26.09 -8.94 -2.15
CA VAL A 492 -25.64 -9.66 -3.34
C VAL A 492 -24.80 -10.88 -2.96
N ALA A 493 -24.21 -11.57 -3.93
CA ALA A 493 -23.32 -12.69 -3.66
C ALA A 493 -22.21 -12.27 -2.69
N ASP A 494 -21.92 -13.11 -1.70
CA ASP A 494 -20.81 -12.90 -0.77
C ASP A 494 -19.47 -12.95 -1.55
N MET A 495 -18.48 -12.20 -1.07
CA MET A 495 -17.09 -12.36 -1.52
C MET A 495 -16.60 -13.79 -1.28
N SER A 496 -15.60 -14.24 -2.01
CA SER A 496 -14.93 -15.53 -1.79
C SER A 496 -14.18 -15.54 -0.47
N PHE A 497 -13.61 -14.40 -0.06
CA PHE A 497 -12.76 -14.26 1.11
C PHE A 497 -13.31 -13.23 2.11
N GLN A 498 -13.15 -13.50 3.40
CA GLN A 498 -13.36 -12.49 4.44
C GLN A 498 -12.26 -11.42 4.33
N ARG A 499 -12.64 -10.14 4.40
CA ARG A 499 -11.68 -9.03 4.27
C ARG A 499 -11.98 -7.88 5.22
N GLY A 500 -11.13 -7.70 6.21
CA GLY A 500 -10.98 -6.44 6.95
C GLY A 500 -9.77 -5.66 6.42
N PHE A 501 -9.86 -4.33 6.37
CA PHE A 501 -8.82 -3.43 5.86
C PHE A 501 -8.49 -3.59 4.37
N ALA A 502 -9.41 -4.14 3.57
CA ALA A 502 -9.25 -4.14 2.12
C ALA A 502 -9.42 -2.72 1.55
N ASN A 503 -9.04 -2.55 0.29
CA ASN A 503 -9.31 -1.34 -0.50
C ASN A 503 -10.12 -1.72 -1.74
N ALA A 504 -10.88 -0.75 -2.28
CA ALA A 504 -11.62 -0.96 -3.52
C ALA A 504 -11.55 0.26 -4.45
N VAL A 505 -11.59 -0.02 -5.75
CA VAL A 505 -11.64 0.99 -6.80
C VAL A 505 -12.69 0.65 -7.86
N VAL A 506 -13.43 1.64 -8.33
CA VAL A 506 -14.31 1.48 -9.51
C VAL A 506 -13.50 1.65 -10.79
N LEU A 507 -13.74 0.77 -11.76
CA LEU A 507 -13.07 0.77 -13.06
C LEU A 507 -13.95 1.42 -14.16
N PRO A 508 -13.39 1.80 -15.33
CA PRO A 508 -14.13 2.48 -16.41
C PRO A 508 -15.41 1.77 -16.88
N ASP A 509 -15.42 0.43 -16.84
CA ASP A 509 -16.54 -0.42 -17.22
C ASP A 509 -17.62 -0.56 -16.12
N GLY A 510 -17.39 -0.02 -14.93
CA GLY A 510 -18.31 -0.09 -13.79
C GLY A 510 -18.06 -1.25 -12.85
N GLN A 511 -17.14 -2.16 -13.18
CA GLN A 511 -16.73 -3.21 -12.26
C GLN A 511 -15.94 -2.61 -11.08
N VAL A 512 -15.94 -3.32 -9.95
CA VAL A 512 -15.24 -2.89 -8.73
C VAL A 512 -14.18 -3.90 -8.38
N LEU A 513 -12.92 -3.48 -8.35
CA LEU A 513 -11.80 -4.32 -7.93
C LEU A 513 -11.58 -4.15 -6.42
N VAL A 514 -11.63 -5.25 -5.67
CA VAL A 514 -11.30 -5.32 -4.25
C VAL A 514 -9.94 -5.99 -4.08
N THR A 515 -9.03 -5.32 -3.37
CA THR A 515 -7.63 -5.75 -3.19
C THR A 515 -7.28 -5.84 -1.71
N GLY A 516 -6.50 -6.87 -1.35
CA GLY A 516 -5.96 -7.02 -0.01
C GLY A 516 -7.00 -7.27 1.08
N GLY A 517 -6.71 -6.77 2.26
CA GLY A 517 -7.39 -7.10 3.50
C GLY A 517 -7.03 -8.49 4.02
N GLN A 518 -7.50 -8.78 5.22
CA GLN A 518 -7.20 -10.02 5.94
C GLN A 518 -8.45 -10.66 6.53
N ARG A 519 -8.39 -11.98 6.77
CA ARG A 519 -9.54 -12.77 7.27
C ARG A 519 -10.04 -12.31 8.63
N LYS A 520 -9.11 -11.89 9.49
CA LYS A 520 -9.38 -11.33 10.81
C LYS A 520 -8.68 -9.98 10.90
N SER A 521 -9.44 -8.92 11.17
CA SER A 521 -8.90 -7.58 11.32
C SER A 521 -7.94 -7.55 12.50
N LEU A 522 -6.64 -7.44 12.21
CA LEU A 522 -5.55 -7.38 13.17
C LEU A 522 -4.59 -6.27 12.74
N VAL A 523 -4.74 -5.08 13.34
CA VAL A 523 -3.89 -3.92 13.03
C VAL A 523 -2.40 -4.29 13.12
N PHE A 524 -1.60 -3.77 12.19
CA PHE A 524 -0.14 -3.97 12.14
C PHE A 524 0.31 -5.43 11.96
N THR A 525 -0.42 -6.23 11.17
CA THR A 525 -0.03 -7.62 10.88
C THR A 525 -0.18 -7.99 9.41
N ASN A 526 0.59 -8.99 8.98
CA ASN A 526 0.42 -9.68 7.69
C ASN A 526 -0.49 -10.92 7.77
N THR A 527 -0.92 -11.27 8.99
CA THR A 527 -1.63 -12.51 9.30
C THR A 527 -2.85 -12.70 8.39
N ASP A 528 -2.90 -13.83 7.70
CA ASP A 528 -3.99 -14.23 6.79
C ASP A 528 -4.40 -13.14 5.79
N GLY A 529 -3.43 -12.35 5.31
CA GLY A 529 -3.63 -11.35 4.26
C GLY A 529 -4.03 -12.02 2.95
N ILE A 530 -5.11 -11.55 2.32
CA ILE A 530 -5.64 -12.15 1.10
C ILE A 530 -4.94 -11.54 -0.12
N LEU A 531 -4.13 -12.35 -0.80
CA LEU A 531 -3.37 -11.93 -1.98
C LEU A 531 -4.21 -11.89 -3.26
N ILE A 532 -5.22 -12.74 -3.37
CA ILE A 532 -6.11 -12.83 -4.54
C ILE A 532 -7.09 -11.66 -4.50
N PRO A 533 -7.09 -10.72 -5.47
CA PRO A 533 -8.12 -9.70 -5.59
C PRO A 533 -9.43 -10.31 -6.12
N GLU A 534 -10.53 -9.60 -5.91
CA GLU A 534 -11.83 -9.98 -6.46
C GLU A 534 -12.45 -8.83 -7.25
N LEU A 535 -12.91 -9.13 -8.45
CA LEU A 535 -13.59 -8.20 -9.35
C LEU A 535 -15.10 -8.47 -9.28
N PHE A 536 -15.85 -7.50 -8.75
CA PHE A 536 -17.30 -7.53 -8.76
C PHE A 536 -17.84 -6.92 -10.05
N ASN A 537 -18.75 -7.63 -10.71
CA ASN A 537 -19.51 -7.10 -11.82
C ASN A 537 -20.93 -6.75 -11.37
N PRO A 538 -21.32 -5.46 -11.30
CA PRO A 538 -22.66 -5.07 -10.88
C PRO A 538 -23.79 -5.49 -11.82
N GLU A 539 -23.50 -5.73 -13.11
CA GLU A 539 -24.50 -6.17 -14.09
C GLU A 539 -24.92 -7.62 -13.82
N THR A 540 -23.96 -8.49 -13.48
CA THR A 540 -24.22 -9.91 -13.17
C THR A 540 -24.42 -10.16 -11.68
N LYS A 541 -23.97 -9.24 -10.82
CA LYS A 541 -23.91 -9.38 -9.35
C LYS A 541 -23.03 -10.54 -8.89
N GLU A 542 -22.00 -10.85 -9.68
CA GLU A 542 -21.07 -11.95 -9.42
C GLU A 542 -19.65 -11.43 -9.15
N TRP A 543 -18.89 -12.23 -8.40
CA TRP A 543 -17.48 -12.03 -8.13
C TRP A 543 -16.61 -12.93 -8.99
N LYS A 544 -15.46 -12.41 -9.41
CA LYS A 544 -14.43 -13.19 -10.08
C LYS A 544 -13.09 -12.99 -9.37
N GLN A 545 -12.38 -14.08 -9.11
CA GLN A 545 -11.02 -14.02 -8.55
C GLN A 545 -10.02 -13.62 -9.63
N MET A 546 -9.10 -12.73 -9.27
CA MET A 546 -8.03 -12.21 -10.14
C MET A 546 -6.68 -12.85 -9.78
N ALA A 547 -5.64 -12.57 -10.57
CA ALA A 547 -4.28 -13.00 -10.27
C ALA A 547 -3.83 -12.42 -8.90
N PRO A 548 -3.14 -13.20 -8.05
CA PRO A 548 -2.69 -12.74 -6.74
C PRO A 548 -1.60 -11.66 -6.84
N MET A 549 -1.65 -10.66 -5.96
CA MET A 549 -0.53 -9.74 -5.71
C MET A 549 0.55 -10.41 -4.85
N ALA A 550 1.77 -9.87 -4.79
CA ALA A 550 2.85 -10.52 -4.05
C ALA A 550 2.86 -10.21 -2.54
N VAL A 551 2.41 -9.01 -2.16
CA VAL A 551 2.52 -8.50 -0.78
C VAL A 551 1.15 -8.39 -0.12
N PRO A 552 0.97 -8.79 1.16
CA PRO A 552 -0.28 -8.58 1.88
C PRO A 552 -0.54 -7.09 2.12
N ARG A 553 -1.73 -6.62 1.71
CA ARG A 553 -2.13 -5.21 1.80
C ARG A 553 -3.28 -5.09 2.79
N ASN A 554 -2.92 -5.04 4.08
CA ASN A 554 -3.87 -5.03 5.20
C ASN A 554 -4.03 -3.61 5.76
N TYR A 555 -3.97 -3.47 7.08
CA TYR A 555 -4.00 -2.20 7.77
C TYR A 555 -2.92 -1.23 7.25
N HIS A 556 -3.30 0.03 7.03
CA HIS A 556 -2.46 1.08 6.42
C HIS A 556 -2.06 0.85 4.94
N SER A 557 -2.75 -0.03 4.23
CA SER A 557 -2.59 -0.14 2.77
C SER A 557 -3.58 0.75 2.02
N VAL A 558 -3.31 0.99 0.73
CA VAL A 558 -4.12 1.80 -0.17
C VAL A 558 -4.27 1.12 -1.53
N SER A 559 -5.39 1.40 -2.21
CA SER A 559 -5.53 1.17 -3.66
C SER A 559 -6.17 2.36 -4.35
N ILE A 560 -5.69 2.70 -5.55
CA ILE A 560 -6.15 3.88 -6.30
C ILE A 560 -6.10 3.64 -7.82
N LEU A 561 -7.10 4.18 -8.54
CA LEU A 561 -7.19 4.07 -10.00
C LEU A 561 -6.21 5.04 -10.67
N MET A 562 -5.42 4.50 -11.60
CA MET A 562 -4.45 5.23 -12.41
C MET A 562 -5.09 5.72 -13.73
N PRO A 563 -4.57 6.80 -14.34
CA PRO A 563 -5.13 7.35 -15.58
C PRO A 563 -5.01 6.41 -16.79
N ASP A 564 -4.16 5.39 -16.73
CA ASP A 564 -4.06 4.35 -17.74
C ASP A 564 -5.03 3.18 -17.48
N ALA A 565 -5.99 3.33 -16.57
CA ALA A 565 -6.96 2.32 -16.12
C ALA A 565 -6.33 1.07 -15.46
N THR A 566 -5.11 1.17 -14.98
CA THR A 566 -4.55 0.20 -14.03
C THR A 566 -4.88 0.60 -12.60
N VAL A 567 -4.59 -0.27 -11.64
CA VAL A 567 -4.80 -0.01 -10.21
C VAL A 567 -3.47 -0.11 -9.49
N PHE A 568 -3.03 0.98 -8.86
CA PHE A 568 -1.93 0.94 -7.91
C PHE A 568 -2.46 0.40 -6.57
N THR A 569 -1.74 -0.54 -5.97
CA THR A 569 -1.99 -1.06 -4.64
C THR A 569 -0.68 -1.08 -3.86
N GLY A 570 -0.64 -0.51 -2.66
CA GLY A 570 0.60 -0.40 -1.90
C GLY A 570 0.40 -0.17 -0.41
N GLY A 571 1.52 -0.10 0.31
CA GLY A 571 1.51 0.20 1.75
C GLY A 571 1.15 -1.00 2.62
N GLY A 572 0.96 -0.71 3.91
CA GLY A 572 0.82 -1.67 4.99
C GLY A 572 1.92 -1.50 6.05
N GLY A 573 1.56 -1.67 7.33
CA GLY A 573 2.51 -1.58 8.46
C GLY A 573 2.48 -0.23 9.18
N LEU A 574 3.63 0.41 9.33
CA LEU A 574 3.91 1.57 10.20
C LEU A 574 4.02 1.17 11.68
N CYS A 575 4.96 1.76 12.39
CA CYS A 575 5.22 1.46 13.80
C CYS A 575 4.85 2.61 14.74
N TYR A 576 4.10 2.32 15.81
CA TYR A 576 3.86 3.31 16.86
C TYR A 576 5.12 3.51 17.71
N ILE A 577 5.53 4.77 17.85
CA ILE A 577 6.63 5.19 18.71
C ILE A 577 6.17 6.39 19.53
N GLN A 578 6.24 6.23 20.85
CA GLN A 578 5.74 7.25 21.79
C GLN A 578 6.49 8.58 21.70
N THR A 579 7.82 8.54 21.54
CA THR A 579 8.66 9.73 21.45
C THR A 579 8.97 10.05 20.01
N ILE A 580 8.43 11.16 19.50
CA ILE A 580 8.67 11.64 18.13
C ILE A 580 10.18 11.75 17.87
N GLY A 581 10.64 11.13 16.78
CA GLY A 581 12.05 11.13 16.39
C GLY A 581 12.91 10.03 17.05
N ALA A 582 12.35 9.20 17.93
CA ALA A 582 13.07 8.04 18.47
C ALA A 582 13.23 6.94 17.40
N SER A 583 14.18 6.02 17.63
CA SER A 583 14.51 4.95 16.68
C SER A 583 13.36 3.96 16.49
N SER A 584 13.16 3.50 15.26
CA SER A 584 12.24 2.43 14.87
C SER A 584 12.89 1.05 14.76
N ASP A 585 14.14 0.88 15.24
CA ASP A 585 14.90 -0.38 15.11
C ASP A 585 14.25 -1.58 15.84
N ASN A 586 13.48 -1.31 16.91
CA ASN A 586 12.78 -2.34 17.68
C ASN A 586 11.40 -2.70 17.09
N CYS A 587 10.99 -2.05 16.01
CA CYS A 587 9.73 -2.35 15.33
C CYS A 587 9.85 -3.62 14.51
N ASP A 588 8.77 -4.38 14.41
CA ASP A 588 8.69 -5.50 13.47
C ASP A 588 8.63 -4.95 12.04
N LYS A 589 9.75 -5.05 11.31
CA LYS A 589 9.85 -4.57 9.93
C LYS A 589 9.21 -5.52 8.92
N THR A 590 8.81 -6.72 9.32
CA THR A 590 8.19 -7.68 8.39
C THR A 590 6.80 -7.24 7.95
N VAL A 591 6.14 -6.36 8.72
CA VAL A 591 4.81 -5.81 8.39
C VAL A 591 4.88 -4.46 7.68
N ASP A 592 6.06 -3.84 7.60
CA ASP A 592 6.28 -2.54 6.96
C ASP A 592 6.50 -2.71 5.45
N HIS A 593 5.52 -2.31 4.65
CA HIS A 593 5.55 -2.45 3.19
C HIS A 593 5.72 -1.08 2.53
N ALA A 594 6.96 -0.60 2.46
CA ALA A 594 7.32 0.64 1.75
C ALA A 594 7.42 0.40 0.23
N ASP A 595 6.34 -0.10 -0.36
CA ASP A 595 6.24 -0.45 -1.77
C ASP A 595 4.79 -0.47 -2.25
N GLY A 596 4.62 -0.63 -3.56
CA GLY A 596 3.35 -0.92 -4.20
C GLY A 596 3.52 -1.72 -5.48
N GLU A 597 2.42 -2.18 -6.04
CA GLU A 597 2.33 -2.99 -7.26
C GLU A 597 1.20 -2.42 -8.12
N ILE A 598 1.30 -2.60 -9.43
CA ILE A 598 0.28 -2.13 -10.37
C ILE A 598 -0.44 -3.34 -10.99
N PHE A 599 -1.75 -3.41 -10.80
CA PHE A 599 -2.61 -4.40 -11.42
C PHE A 599 -3.15 -3.89 -12.75
N GLN A 600 -2.99 -4.69 -13.79
CA GLN A 600 -3.57 -4.53 -15.12
C GLN A 600 -4.83 -5.41 -15.21
N PRO A 601 -6.05 -4.83 -15.20
CA PRO A 601 -7.27 -5.63 -15.23
C PRO A 601 -7.50 -6.35 -16.58
N PRO A 602 -8.35 -7.39 -16.61
CA PRO A 602 -8.56 -8.24 -17.79
C PRO A 602 -8.89 -7.49 -19.09
N TYR A 603 -9.59 -6.35 -19.00
CA TYR A 603 -9.98 -5.54 -20.16
C TYR A 603 -8.82 -4.93 -20.96
N LEU A 604 -7.57 -5.05 -20.48
CA LEU A 604 -6.36 -4.57 -21.15
C LEU A 604 -5.73 -5.65 -22.04
N PHE A 605 -6.30 -6.86 -22.08
CA PHE A 605 -5.73 -8.01 -22.76
C PHE A 605 -6.69 -8.61 -23.78
N ASN A 606 -6.13 -9.04 -24.92
CA ASN A 606 -6.79 -9.91 -25.88
C ASN A 606 -6.86 -11.34 -25.33
N ALA A 607 -7.70 -12.19 -25.93
CA ALA A 607 -7.86 -13.59 -25.50
C ALA A 607 -6.56 -14.43 -25.53
N ASP A 608 -5.57 -14.04 -26.33
CA ASP A 608 -4.25 -14.70 -26.39
C ASP A 608 -3.25 -14.19 -25.33
N GLY A 609 -3.66 -13.25 -24.49
CA GLY A 609 -2.87 -12.64 -23.42
C GLY A 609 -1.98 -11.48 -23.85
N THR A 610 -2.01 -11.08 -25.13
CA THR A 610 -1.35 -9.84 -25.59
C THR A 610 -2.17 -8.61 -25.17
N LEU A 611 -1.53 -7.43 -25.12
CA LEU A 611 -2.25 -6.19 -24.80
C LEU A 611 -3.26 -5.84 -25.91
N ALA A 612 -4.49 -5.54 -25.51
CA ALA A 612 -5.54 -5.07 -26.41
C ALA A 612 -5.23 -3.67 -26.94
N ALA A 613 -5.62 -3.41 -28.20
CA ALA A 613 -5.53 -2.07 -28.77
C ALA A 613 -6.48 -1.13 -28.01
N ARG A 614 -5.94 0.01 -27.56
CA ARG A 614 -6.70 1.01 -26.80
C ARG A 614 -7.16 2.14 -27.74
N PRO A 615 -8.38 2.66 -27.57
CA PRO A 615 -8.79 3.89 -28.23
C PRO A 615 -7.96 5.07 -27.70
N VAL A 616 -7.75 6.09 -28.52
CA VAL A 616 -6.93 7.26 -28.19
C VAL A 616 -7.78 8.51 -28.24
N ILE A 617 -7.87 9.24 -27.13
CA ILE A 617 -8.45 10.58 -27.10
C ILE A 617 -7.36 11.56 -27.56
N SER A 618 -7.35 11.92 -28.84
CA SER A 618 -6.26 12.70 -29.45
C SER A 618 -6.39 14.21 -29.22
N ALA A 619 -7.62 14.71 -29.00
CA ALA A 619 -7.89 16.10 -28.67
C ALA A 619 -9.12 16.23 -27.75
N ILE A 620 -9.14 17.26 -26.91
CA ILE A 620 -10.30 17.66 -26.11
C ILE A 620 -10.54 19.17 -26.34
N GLY A 621 -11.81 19.55 -26.55
CA GLY A 621 -12.19 20.91 -26.93
C GLY A 621 -12.13 21.90 -25.77
N THR A 622 -12.36 21.44 -24.54
CA THR A 622 -12.31 22.26 -23.33
C THR A 622 -11.87 21.42 -22.14
N ASP A 623 -10.97 21.97 -21.34
CA ASP A 623 -10.47 21.33 -20.12
C ASP A 623 -11.44 21.50 -18.93
N ALA A 624 -12.17 22.61 -18.87
CA ALA A 624 -13.13 22.92 -17.81
C ALA A 624 -14.58 23.01 -18.32
N VAL A 625 -15.54 22.50 -17.54
CA VAL A 625 -16.95 22.38 -17.93
C VAL A 625 -17.87 22.44 -16.71
N LYS A 626 -19.08 22.98 -16.87
CA LYS A 626 -20.13 23.00 -15.84
C LYS A 626 -21.05 21.79 -15.95
N ALA A 627 -21.77 21.45 -14.88
CA ALA A 627 -22.87 20.50 -14.95
C ALA A 627 -23.89 20.91 -16.03
N GLY A 628 -24.43 19.94 -16.77
CA GLY A 628 -25.32 20.16 -17.92
C GLY A 628 -24.62 20.63 -19.20
N GLY A 629 -23.34 20.98 -19.12
CA GLY A 629 -22.50 21.32 -20.26
C GLY A 629 -22.23 20.13 -21.18
N THR A 630 -21.51 20.39 -22.26
CA THR A 630 -21.14 19.36 -23.24
C THR A 630 -19.63 19.38 -23.44
N ILE A 631 -18.99 18.23 -23.26
CA ILE A 631 -17.58 18.05 -23.61
C ILE A 631 -17.47 17.52 -25.02
N THR A 632 -16.52 18.06 -25.79
CA THR A 632 -16.21 17.60 -27.15
C THR A 632 -14.79 17.10 -27.21
N PHE A 633 -14.56 15.99 -27.90
CA PHE A 633 -13.24 15.36 -28.00
C PHE A 633 -13.12 14.49 -29.25
N THR A 634 -11.90 14.24 -29.69
CA THR A 634 -11.61 13.41 -30.86
C THR A 634 -11.10 12.05 -30.42
N VAL A 635 -11.65 10.98 -30.98
CA VAL A 635 -11.28 9.59 -30.68
C VAL A 635 -10.75 8.89 -31.93
N GLU A 636 -9.56 8.33 -31.81
CA GLU A 636 -8.87 7.54 -32.83
C GLU A 636 -8.72 6.08 -32.40
N GLY A 637 -8.48 5.19 -33.37
CA GLY A 637 -8.16 3.78 -33.10
C GLY A 637 -9.34 2.95 -32.56
N LEU A 638 -10.57 3.33 -32.88
CA LEU A 638 -11.79 2.71 -32.39
C LEU A 638 -12.66 2.20 -33.55
N GLU A 639 -13.03 0.92 -33.49
CA GLU A 639 -14.05 0.34 -34.37
C GLU A 639 -15.42 0.34 -33.65
N GLY A 640 -16.42 0.97 -34.26
CA GLY A 640 -17.74 1.16 -33.66
C GLY A 640 -17.81 2.33 -32.67
N GLN A 641 -18.95 2.48 -32.00
CA GLN A 641 -19.15 3.55 -31.01
C GLN A 641 -18.68 3.07 -29.63
N GLY A 642 -17.71 3.79 -29.06
CA GLY A 642 -17.18 3.53 -27.72
C GLY A 642 -18.10 4.06 -26.62
N LYS A 643 -17.95 3.47 -25.43
CA LYS A 643 -18.63 3.94 -24.20
C LYS A 643 -17.80 5.05 -23.56
N VAL A 644 -18.44 6.12 -23.12
CA VAL A 644 -17.76 7.27 -22.50
C VAL A 644 -18.07 7.29 -21.01
N THR A 645 -17.03 7.42 -20.18
CA THR A 645 -17.17 7.39 -18.72
C THR A 645 -16.29 8.47 -18.10
N LEU A 646 -16.82 9.19 -17.11
CA LEU A 646 -16.02 9.99 -16.18
C LEU A 646 -15.79 9.22 -14.87
N ILE A 647 -14.57 9.25 -14.33
CA ILE A 647 -14.28 8.77 -12.97
C ILE A 647 -13.57 9.88 -12.20
N ARG A 648 -14.11 10.28 -11.05
CA ARG A 648 -13.51 11.34 -10.22
C ARG A 648 -12.16 10.87 -9.68
N ILE A 649 -11.16 11.73 -9.75
CA ILE A 649 -9.80 11.42 -9.27
C ILE A 649 -9.84 11.17 -7.76
N GLY A 650 -9.30 10.03 -7.33
CA GLY A 650 -9.42 9.55 -5.95
C GLY A 650 -8.36 10.08 -4.99
N THR A 651 -8.68 9.98 -3.69
CA THR A 651 -7.76 10.10 -2.55
C THR A 651 -8.07 8.94 -1.61
N VAL A 652 -7.08 8.35 -0.94
CA VAL A 652 -7.30 7.12 -0.17
C VAL A 652 -6.40 7.03 1.05
N THR A 653 -6.97 6.56 2.16
CA THR A 653 -6.24 6.11 3.35
C THR A 653 -7.17 5.25 4.21
N HIS A 654 -6.66 4.29 4.97
CA HIS A 654 -7.46 3.53 5.95
C HIS A 654 -8.77 2.92 5.40
N SER A 655 -8.75 2.37 4.18
CA SER A 655 -9.94 1.84 3.48
C SER A 655 -11.02 2.89 3.14
N VAL A 656 -10.71 4.18 3.26
CA VAL A 656 -11.58 5.32 2.97
C VAL A 656 -11.12 5.99 1.67
N ASN A 657 -11.99 6.05 0.68
CA ASN A 657 -11.83 6.87 -0.52
C ASN A 657 -13.18 7.48 -0.88
N SER A 658 -13.44 8.68 -0.36
CA SER A 658 -14.70 9.42 -0.52
C SER A 658 -14.75 10.26 -1.80
N ASP A 659 -13.61 10.45 -2.48
CA ASP A 659 -13.52 11.26 -3.69
C ASP A 659 -13.92 10.49 -4.94
N GLN A 660 -13.56 9.20 -5.04
CA GLN A 660 -13.82 8.42 -6.24
C GLN A 660 -15.33 8.19 -6.46
N ARG A 661 -15.76 8.35 -7.70
CA ARG A 661 -17.09 7.93 -8.19
C ARG A 661 -17.08 7.83 -9.70
N ARG A 662 -17.93 6.96 -10.25
CA ARG A 662 -18.06 6.76 -11.69
C ARG A 662 -19.37 7.33 -12.23
N ILE A 663 -19.26 8.04 -13.36
CA ILE A 663 -20.35 8.66 -14.11
C ILE A 663 -20.35 8.08 -15.54
N PRO A 664 -21.15 7.05 -15.85
CA PRO A 664 -21.34 6.61 -17.24
C PRO A 664 -22.06 7.70 -18.03
N LEU A 665 -21.67 7.97 -19.29
CA LEU A 665 -22.33 8.97 -20.13
C LEU A 665 -23.05 8.29 -21.30
N ASP A 666 -24.38 8.42 -21.34
CA ASP A 666 -25.21 7.83 -22.39
C ASP A 666 -25.61 8.83 -23.49
N ASP A 667 -25.72 10.12 -23.17
CA ASP A 667 -26.00 11.18 -24.16
C ASP A 667 -24.73 11.58 -24.91
N VAL A 668 -24.30 10.68 -25.80
CA VAL A 668 -23.07 10.80 -26.60
C VAL A 668 -23.43 10.83 -28.09
N GLN A 669 -23.10 11.94 -28.74
CA GLN A 669 -23.22 12.12 -30.18
C GLN A 669 -21.86 11.89 -30.85
N VAL A 670 -21.84 11.14 -31.95
CA VAL A 670 -20.62 10.80 -32.69
C VAL A 670 -20.76 11.21 -34.15
N ASN A 671 -19.81 12.01 -34.63
CA ASN A 671 -19.70 12.43 -36.04
C ASN A 671 -18.28 12.13 -36.56
N GLY A 672 -18.13 10.99 -37.22
CA GLY A 672 -16.80 10.50 -37.60
C GLY A 672 -15.97 10.17 -36.35
N GLN A 673 -14.88 10.89 -36.14
CA GLN A 673 -14.01 10.75 -34.96
C GLN A 673 -14.34 11.76 -33.85
N GLU A 674 -15.25 12.69 -34.10
CA GLU A 674 -15.65 13.69 -33.11
C GLU A 674 -16.77 13.15 -32.22
N TYR A 675 -16.52 13.18 -30.92
CA TYR A 675 -17.45 12.81 -29.87
C TYR A 675 -17.90 14.06 -29.13
N SER A 676 -19.18 14.07 -28.75
CA SER A 676 -19.79 15.12 -27.96
C SER A 676 -20.66 14.47 -26.89
N ALA A 677 -20.30 14.63 -25.62
CA ALA A 677 -21.02 14.02 -24.49
C ALA A 677 -21.67 15.10 -23.61
N LYS A 678 -22.98 15.02 -23.41
CA LYS A 678 -23.69 15.89 -22.47
C LYS A 678 -23.50 15.38 -21.04
N LEU A 679 -23.10 16.27 -20.15
CA LEU A 679 -22.85 15.95 -18.74
C LEU A 679 -24.15 16.03 -17.91
N PRO A 680 -24.25 15.27 -16.79
CA PRO A 680 -25.35 15.43 -15.84
C PRO A 680 -25.50 16.87 -15.37
N GLU A 681 -26.74 17.31 -15.17
CA GLU A 681 -27.09 18.67 -14.75
C GLU A 681 -26.98 18.88 -13.23
N ASP A 682 -26.94 17.80 -12.45
CA ASP A 682 -26.93 17.81 -10.98
C ASP A 682 -25.52 17.58 -10.42
N TYR A 683 -24.97 18.58 -9.73
CA TYR A 683 -23.67 18.48 -9.08
C TYR A 683 -23.63 17.45 -7.93
N GLY A 684 -24.78 16.98 -7.43
CA GLY A 684 -24.83 15.85 -6.49
C GLY A 684 -24.38 14.54 -7.12
N ILE A 685 -24.59 14.40 -8.42
CA ILE A 685 -24.13 13.29 -9.24
C ILE A 685 -22.70 13.60 -9.72
N LEU A 686 -22.55 14.71 -10.44
CA LEU A 686 -21.29 15.18 -11.01
C LEU A 686 -20.65 16.22 -10.09
N LEU A 687 -20.06 15.77 -8.98
CA LEU A 687 -19.38 16.66 -8.04
C LEU A 687 -18.37 17.60 -8.74
N PRO A 688 -18.19 18.84 -8.26
CA PRO A 688 -17.10 19.67 -8.72
C PRO A 688 -15.73 19.02 -8.42
N GLY A 689 -14.74 19.27 -9.27
CA GLY A 689 -13.41 18.69 -9.18
C GLY A 689 -12.92 18.06 -10.50
N PHE A 690 -11.83 17.31 -10.41
CA PHE A 690 -11.11 16.73 -11.53
C PHE A 690 -11.47 15.25 -11.73
N TYR A 691 -11.62 14.89 -13.00
CA TYR A 691 -12.06 13.58 -13.46
C TYR A 691 -11.12 13.03 -14.52
N TYR A 692 -11.00 11.71 -14.53
CA TYR A 692 -10.57 10.95 -15.70
C TYR A 692 -11.72 10.82 -16.69
N LEU A 693 -11.50 11.21 -17.94
CA LEU A 693 -12.33 10.88 -19.09
C LEU A 693 -11.77 9.66 -19.79
N PHE A 694 -12.52 8.56 -19.75
CA PHE A 694 -12.22 7.33 -20.46
C PHE A 694 -13.18 7.13 -21.63
N VAL A 695 -12.65 6.63 -22.74
CA VAL A 695 -13.44 6.04 -23.83
C VAL A 695 -13.09 4.57 -23.91
N SER A 696 -14.06 3.68 -23.83
CA SER A 696 -13.84 2.23 -23.94
C SER A 696 -14.34 1.69 -25.28
N THR A 697 -13.63 0.71 -25.82
CA THR A 697 -14.12 -0.08 -26.97
C THR A 697 -15.44 -0.79 -26.62
N PRO A 698 -16.23 -1.25 -27.61
CA PRO A 698 -17.38 -2.11 -27.35
C PRO A 698 -17.04 -3.38 -26.54
N ALA A 699 -15.81 -3.87 -26.63
CA ALA A 699 -15.29 -4.99 -25.85
C ALA A 699 -14.84 -4.61 -24.43
N GLY A 700 -14.83 -3.32 -24.09
CA GLY A 700 -14.55 -2.82 -22.74
C GLY A 700 -13.15 -2.23 -22.53
N THR A 701 -12.21 -2.38 -23.48
CA THR A 701 -10.83 -1.87 -23.36
C THR A 701 -10.81 -0.33 -23.30
N PRO A 702 -10.38 0.29 -22.18
CA PRO A 702 -10.42 1.74 -22.00
C PRO A 702 -9.24 2.44 -22.69
N SER A 703 -9.41 3.70 -23.06
CA SER A 703 -8.32 4.63 -23.44
C SER A 703 -7.42 4.94 -22.25
N ILE A 704 -6.26 5.55 -22.48
CA ILE A 704 -5.65 6.38 -21.42
C ILE A 704 -6.58 7.57 -21.19
N ALA A 705 -6.76 7.95 -19.93
CA ALA A 705 -7.64 9.05 -19.55
C ALA A 705 -7.15 10.39 -20.11
N LYS A 706 -8.10 11.31 -20.32
CA LYS A 706 -7.83 12.75 -20.34
C LYS A 706 -8.43 13.41 -19.11
N THR A 707 -7.80 14.47 -18.64
CA THR A 707 -8.33 15.22 -17.49
C THR A 707 -9.50 16.09 -17.92
N VAL A 708 -10.56 16.09 -17.12
CA VAL A 708 -11.70 17.01 -17.22
C VAL A 708 -11.93 17.66 -15.86
N HIS A 709 -12.05 18.99 -15.83
CA HIS A 709 -12.34 19.76 -14.64
C HIS A 709 -13.80 20.22 -14.63
N VAL A 710 -14.58 19.71 -13.68
CA VAL A 710 -15.95 20.14 -13.42
C VAL A 710 -15.94 21.31 -12.44
N VAL A 711 -16.46 22.46 -12.87
CA VAL A 711 -16.54 23.71 -12.08
C VAL A 711 -17.98 24.07 -11.76
N LEU A 712 -18.22 24.81 -10.68
CA LEU A 712 -19.54 25.31 -10.26
C LEU A 712 -20.08 26.42 -11.15
#